data_AF-A0A8R2D172-F1
#
_entry.id   AF-A0A8R2D172-F1
#
_cell.length_a   1.000
_cell.length_b   1.000
_cell.length_c   1.000
_cell.angle_alpha   90.00
_cell.angle_beta   90.00
_cell.angle_gamma   90.00
#
_symmetry.space_group_name_H-M   'P 1'
#
loop_
_entity.id
_entity.type
_entity.pdbx_description
1 polymer ?
#
loop_
_entity_poly.entity_id
_entity_poly.type
_entity_poly.pdbx_seq_one_letter_code
_entity_poly.pdbx_strand_id
1 'polypeptide(L)'
;MNINNAAVNACQAIGIGHTQLAELSGFLDLPALSSSGFLRVQTEVAEIVHATAWDEMKKAGEEERRLAVESGSLDVDGIPIITVVADGQWSKRSYKTKYDALSGAASIIGYRTQKVLFVGIRNKYCIICQRSSGMKDKEKPVHTCFLNWKKASTCMEADGVLQGFSTSVEMHGLKYNCLIGDGDSSVTKRLAESRPYGFNFTIRKIECKNHLMRNYASKLTTLARNSSYPLRVRKFILSNIKRFRSDVQMAALHWRKEINTTKTQKIKGLRSDLINAPYHRLGHHSNCRSYFCDRSKQIQLNLVPEAETSGMMREIVNITSRLVTNAESLLENKTSNICEQFNSVINKHVAGKRLNFSSRGNYNTRVEAAIVSFNSKQYLRQIHKTFTKCSPGIFGKKFLKNSERIIRLNTSKRRQLFPEKRKAKKSKTEGEDEDYGLAEPLIEFFSSEEMENKKIKFLEKLGRADVKKIEFETREQSNSEMWYNERKIRLTASRFGQICKMRPNTSCKNVVHNILYASDSLQTKSVQYGREMETLARKKFEQLSKEKVYENGLIIDPEFPFLAASPDGLIGEHYLLEIKCPYSARDSNDAIEAVNSKLLQYCKVAGQKIKLKKDHVYYYQIMGQLHATKRKKCFFVIYTAKWISIEEIYFDQSFWDSKMSEPLQTFYMKSLLPEIIDPQFPKRMLKSDIREPDHIKKKNDYKKKLIKYLNII
;
A
#
# COMPACT_ATOMS: atom_id res chain seq x y z
N MET A 1 -20.03 24.54 35.07
CA MET A 1 -19.82 24.98 33.68
C MET A 1 -20.75 26.16 33.45
N ASN A 2 -20.24 27.31 33.01
CA ASN A 2 -21.08 28.46 32.68
C ASN A 2 -22.08 28.10 31.56
N ILE A 3 -23.27 28.70 31.56
CA ILE A 3 -24.33 28.48 30.59
C ILE A 3 -23.88 28.69 29.13
N ASN A 4 -23.04 29.69 28.86
CA ASN A 4 -22.52 29.95 27.51
C ASN A 4 -21.63 28.81 27.03
N ASN A 5 -20.72 28.33 27.88
CA ASN A 5 -19.83 27.20 27.57
C ASN A 5 -20.64 25.92 27.39
N ALA A 6 -21.68 25.71 28.21
CA ALA A 6 -22.57 24.58 28.09
C ALA A 6 -23.37 24.61 26.77
N ALA A 7 -23.91 25.77 26.38
CA ALA A 7 -24.67 25.94 25.15
C ALA A 7 -23.80 25.72 23.90
N VAL A 8 -22.61 26.33 23.85
CA VAL A 8 -21.68 26.17 22.72
C VAL A 8 -21.16 24.73 22.64
N ASN A 9 -20.81 24.10 23.76
CA ASN A 9 -20.41 22.70 23.79
C ASN A 9 -21.54 21.77 23.34
N ALA A 10 -22.79 22.05 23.74
CA ALA A 10 -23.96 21.31 23.25
C ALA A 10 -24.09 21.42 21.72
N CYS A 11 -23.84 22.61 21.14
CA CYS A 11 -23.86 22.81 19.69
C CYS A 11 -22.84 21.94 18.96
N GLN A 12 -21.63 21.79 19.52
CA GLN A 12 -20.59 20.88 19.00
C GLN A 12 -21.02 19.41 19.11
N ALA A 13 -21.67 19.04 20.22
CA ALA A 13 -22.12 17.67 20.48
C ALA A 13 -23.24 17.19 19.54
N ILE A 14 -24.17 18.10 19.19
CA ILE A 14 -25.38 17.78 18.42
C ILE A 14 -25.26 18.14 16.93
N GLY A 15 -24.21 18.85 16.53
CA GLY A 15 -23.98 19.17 15.13
C GLY A 15 -24.73 20.42 14.63
N ILE A 16 -24.87 21.45 15.47
CA ILE A 16 -25.48 22.73 15.07
C ILE A 16 -24.48 23.89 15.19
N GLY A 17 -24.80 25.02 14.55
CA GLY A 17 -24.03 26.27 14.60
C GLY A 17 -24.76 27.39 15.34
N HIS A 18 -24.19 28.60 15.26
CA HIS A 18 -24.70 29.80 15.93
C HIS A 18 -26.13 30.14 15.55
N THR A 19 -26.47 30.12 14.25
CA THR A 19 -27.82 30.46 13.76
C THR A 19 -28.89 29.57 14.37
N GLN A 20 -28.67 28.26 14.42
CA GLN A 20 -29.63 27.33 15.03
C GLN A 20 -29.72 27.50 16.55
N LEU A 21 -28.61 27.85 17.22
CA LEU A 21 -28.65 28.16 18.65
C LEU A 21 -29.46 29.44 18.90
N ALA A 22 -29.27 30.47 18.09
CA ALA A 22 -30.01 31.73 18.22
C ALA A 22 -31.51 31.52 17.98
N GLU A 23 -31.88 30.71 16.99
CA GLU A 23 -33.27 30.31 16.74
C GLU A 23 -33.86 29.54 17.93
N LEU A 24 -33.13 28.54 18.47
CA LEU A 24 -33.55 27.80 19.66
C LEU A 24 -33.73 28.73 20.87
N SER A 25 -32.79 29.65 21.09
CA SER A 25 -32.88 30.66 22.14
C SER A 25 -34.10 31.55 21.95
N GLY A 26 -34.41 31.98 20.73
CA GLY A 26 -35.60 32.76 20.41
C GLY A 26 -36.91 32.03 20.73
N PHE A 27 -37.02 30.74 20.39
CA PHE A 27 -38.19 29.93 20.74
C PHE A 27 -38.34 29.69 22.25
N LEU A 28 -37.24 29.71 22.99
CA LEU A 28 -37.22 29.57 24.45
C LEU A 28 -37.34 30.91 25.19
N ASP A 29 -37.45 32.03 24.44
CA ASP A 29 -37.45 33.39 24.96
C ASP A 29 -36.21 33.71 25.83
N LEU A 30 -35.04 33.26 25.37
CA LEU A 30 -33.74 33.45 26.01
C LEU A 30 -32.84 34.36 25.16
N PRO A 31 -32.00 35.22 25.78
CA PRO A 31 -31.03 36.02 25.05
C PRO A 31 -30.01 35.11 24.35
N ALA A 32 -29.83 35.32 23.04
CA ALA A 32 -28.86 34.59 22.23
C ALA A 32 -27.47 35.22 22.32
N LEU A 33 -26.42 34.40 22.26
CA LEU A 33 -25.05 34.87 22.11
C LEU A 33 -24.90 35.64 20.78
N SER A 34 -24.13 36.73 20.79
CA SER A 34 -23.68 37.36 19.55
C SER A 34 -22.76 36.41 18.77
N SER A 35 -22.66 36.60 17.46
CA SER A 35 -21.79 35.76 16.61
C SER A 35 -20.32 35.80 17.05
N SER A 36 -19.83 36.97 17.48
CA SER A 36 -18.50 37.15 18.04
C SER A 36 -18.34 36.46 19.40
N GLY A 37 -19.33 36.58 20.29
CA GLY A 37 -19.36 35.92 21.59
C GLY A 37 -19.36 34.39 21.46
N PHE A 38 -20.17 33.85 20.55
CA PHE A 38 -20.20 32.42 20.24
C PHE A 38 -18.83 31.92 19.77
N LEU A 39 -18.18 32.64 18.86
CA LEU A 39 -16.87 32.25 18.34
C LEU A 39 -15.78 32.26 19.42
N ARG A 40 -15.79 33.25 20.33
CA ARG A 40 -14.84 33.32 21.44
C ARG A 40 -14.97 32.10 22.36
N VAL A 41 -16.20 31.82 22.82
CA VAL A 41 -16.49 30.66 23.67
C VAL A 41 -16.18 29.35 22.94
N GLN A 42 -16.42 29.29 21.63
CA GLN A 42 -16.11 28.13 20.82
C GLN A 42 -14.60 27.82 20.80
N THR A 43 -13.74 28.84 20.74
CA THR A 43 -12.28 28.65 20.80
C THR A 43 -11.87 28.06 22.16
N GLU A 44 -12.42 28.57 23.26
CA GLU A 44 -12.16 28.04 24.61
C GLU A 44 -12.61 26.57 24.73
N VAL A 45 -13.81 26.25 24.23
CA VAL A 45 -14.33 24.87 24.21
C VAL A 45 -13.47 23.97 23.32
N ALA A 46 -12.93 24.50 22.21
CA ALA A 46 -12.11 23.74 21.28
C ALA A 46 -10.81 23.24 21.92
N GLU A 47 -10.12 24.07 22.70
CA GLU A 47 -8.89 23.67 23.41
C GLU A 47 -9.14 22.52 24.39
N ILE A 48 -10.26 22.57 25.13
CA ILE A 48 -10.63 21.54 26.08
C ILE A 48 -11.04 20.24 25.38
N VAL A 49 -11.80 20.34 24.29
CA VAL A 49 -12.18 19.18 23.46
C VAL A 49 -10.93 18.53 22.86
N HIS A 50 -9.99 19.33 22.37
CA HIS A 50 -8.71 18.87 21.83
C HIS A 50 -7.93 18.08 22.90
N ALA A 51 -7.67 18.70 24.06
CA ALA A 51 -6.94 18.04 25.15
C ALA A 51 -7.61 16.74 25.61
N THR A 52 -8.94 16.73 25.71
CA THR A 52 -9.72 15.54 26.09
C THR A 52 -9.64 14.45 25.02
N ALA A 53 -9.68 14.80 23.73
CA ALA A 53 -9.57 13.84 22.64
C ALA A 53 -8.21 13.14 22.63
N TRP A 54 -7.12 13.90 22.86
CA TRP A 54 -5.77 13.34 22.93
C TRP A 54 -5.57 12.42 24.14
N ASP A 55 -6.10 12.79 25.30
CA ASP A 55 -6.10 11.94 26.50
C ASP A 55 -6.85 10.61 26.26
N GLU A 56 -8.03 10.67 25.63
CA GLU A 56 -8.82 9.46 25.29
C GLU A 56 -8.15 8.58 24.21
N MET A 57 -7.36 9.16 23.30
CA MET A 57 -6.55 8.39 22.34
C MET A 57 -5.34 7.73 23.03
N LYS A 58 -4.67 8.41 23.96
CA LYS A 58 -3.56 7.85 24.74
C LYS A 58 -4.02 6.65 25.58
N LYS A 59 -5.12 6.78 26.32
CA LYS A 59 -5.73 5.67 27.07
C LYS A 59 -6.07 4.47 26.19
N ALA A 60 -6.56 4.73 24.97
CA ALA A 60 -6.84 3.66 24.01
C ALA A 60 -5.55 2.94 23.55
N GLY A 61 -4.47 3.68 23.33
CA GLY A 61 -3.15 3.13 23.01
C GLY A 61 -2.56 2.29 24.15
N GLU A 62 -2.65 2.77 25.40
CA GLU A 62 -2.21 2.04 26.59
C GLU A 62 -2.96 0.71 26.76
N GLU A 63 -4.26 0.69 26.51
CA GLU A 63 -5.08 -0.52 26.58
C GLU A 63 -4.68 -1.53 25.50
N GLU A 64 -4.50 -1.10 24.25
CA GLU A 64 -3.98 -1.97 23.17
C GLU A 64 -2.58 -2.49 23.49
N ARG A 65 -1.71 -1.65 24.07
CA ARG A 65 -0.36 -2.04 24.49
C ARG A 65 -0.39 -3.12 25.56
N ARG A 66 -1.22 -2.96 26.59
CA ARG A 66 -1.40 -3.98 27.63
C ARG A 66 -1.86 -5.31 27.02
N LEU A 67 -2.90 -5.28 26.18
CA LEU A 67 -3.42 -6.47 25.51
C LEU A 67 -2.40 -7.13 24.57
N ALA A 68 -1.55 -6.34 23.91
CA ALA A 68 -0.50 -6.87 23.05
C ALA A 68 0.55 -7.64 23.85
N VAL A 69 1.00 -7.07 24.98
CA VAL A 69 1.95 -7.70 25.92
C VAL A 69 1.37 -8.98 26.52
N GLU A 70 0.12 -8.95 26.99
CA GLU A 70 -0.58 -10.13 27.52
C GLU A 70 -0.67 -11.28 26.50
N SER A 71 -0.80 -10.93 25.22
CA SER A 71 -0.86 -11.91 24.12
C SER A 71 0.51 -12.33 23.56
N GLY A 72 1.62 -11.86 24.14
CA GLY A 72 2.98 -12.14 23.66
C GLY A 72 3.28 -11.60 22.26
N SER A 73 2.49 -10.64 21.76
CA SER A 73 2.66 -10.05 20.43
C SER A 73 3.72 -8.94 20.48
N LEU A 74 4.99 -9.34 20.49
CA LEU A 74 6.15 -8.44 20.56
C LEU A 74 7.00 -8.53 19.28
N ASP A 75 7.61 -7.41 18.91
CA ASP A 75 8.62 -7.34 17.84
C ASP A 75 9.99 -7.84 18.35
N VAL A 76 10.96 -7.99 17.43
CA VAL A 76 12.36 -8.37 17.74
C VAL A 76 13.04 -7.42 18.73
N ASP A 77 12.61 -6.15 18.77
CA ASP A 77 13.09 -5.12 19.69
C ASP A 77 12.33 -5.11 21.03
N GLY A 78 11.40 -6.03 21.26
CA GLY A 78 10.53 -6.07 22.45
C GLY A 78 9.38 -5.07 22.45
N ILE A 79 9.16 -4.33 21.34
CA ILE A 79 8.07 -3.36 21.22
C ILE A 79 6.76 -4.08 20.85
N PRO A 80 5.62 -3.81 21.52
CA PRO A 80 4.37 -4.48 21.21
C PRO A 80 3.82 -4.13 19.82
N ILE A 81 3.30 -5.16 19.13
CA ILE A 81 2.76 -5.05 17.77
C ILE A 81 1.24 -5.26 17.75
N ILE A 82 0.53 -4.40 17.04
CA ILE A 82 -0.94 -4.50 16.93
C ILE A 82 -1.46 -4.38 15.50
N THR A 83 -2.65 -4.94 15.30
CA THR A 83 -3.43 -4.75 14.07
C THR A 83 -4.33 -3.53 14.21
N VAL A 84 -4.33 -2.67 13.19
CA VAL A 84 -5.14 -1.45 13.13
C VAL A 84 -6.07 -1.46 11.92
N VAL A 85 -7.16 -0.71 12.03
CA VAL A 85 -8.07 -0.41 10.93
C VAL A 85 -7.92 1.06 10.57
N ALA A 86 -7.74 1.41 9.30
CA ALA A 86 -7.71 2.80 8.87
C ALA A 86 -8.66 3.08 7.72
N ASP A 87 -9.16 4.31 7.67
CA ASP A 87 -10.05 4.81 6.62
C ASP A 87 -10.05 6.35 6.62
N GLY A 88 -10.31 6.93 5.44
CA GLY A 88 -10.43 8.36 5.23
C GLY A 88 -11.89 8.85 5.23
N GLN A 89 -12.08 10.12 5.58
CA GLN A 89 -13.31 10.83 5.30
C GLN A 89 -13.09 12.29 4.92
N TRP A 90 -14.09 12.86 4.25
CA TRP A 90 -14.05 14.23 3.75
C TRP A 90 -15.22 15.05 4.29
N SER A 91 -15.00 16.36 4.47
CA SER A 91 -16.02 17.31 4.95
C SER A 91 -17.19 17.48 3.99
N LYS A 92 -16.98 17.15 2.71
CA LYS A 92 -18.00 17.09 1.66
C LYS A 92 -18.15 15.65 1.17
N ARG A 93 -19.32 15.30 0.62
CA ARG A 93 -19.44 14.05 -0.14
C ARG A 93 -18.69 14.20 -1.46
N SER A 94 -17.66 13.39 -1.65
CA SER A 94 -17.01 13.23 -2.94
C SER A 94 -17.97 12.49 -3.87
N TYR A 95 -18.41 13.15 -4.94
CA TYR A 95 -19.02 12.47 -6.08
C TYR A 95 -17.87 12.05 -6.98
N LYS A 96 -17.95 10.94 -7.72
CA LYS A 96 -16.79 10.41 -8.49
C LYS A 96 -16.17 11.40 -9.49
N THR A 97 -16.83 12.54 -9.73
CA THR A 97 -16.41 13.64 -10.59
C THR A 97 -15.94 14.90 -9.83
N LYS A 98 -16.05 14.95 -8.50
CA LYS A 98 -15.70 16.13 -7.68
C LYS A 98 -15.02 15.70 -6.37
N TYR A 99 -13.70 15.89 -6.33
CA TYR A 99 -12.84 15.64 -5.16
C TYR A 99 -12.35 16.96 -4.52
N ASP A 100 -13.27 17.91 -4.34
CA ASP A 100 -12.99 19.31 -3.95
C ASP A 100 -13.19 19.60 -2.45
N ALA A 101 -13.17 18.57 -1.61
CA ALA A 101 -13.36 18.74 -0.17
C ALA A 101 -12.27 19.62 0.45
N LEU A 102 -12.71 20.65 1.19
CA LEU A 102 -11.79 21.60 1.84
C LEU A 102 -11.11 21.01 3.07
N SER A 103 -11.73 20.03 3.71
CA SER A 103 -11.15 19.33 4.87
C SER A 103 -11.40 17.84 4.79
N GLY A 104 -10.51 17.06 5.42
CA GLY A 104 -10.64 15.62 5.58
C GLY A 104 -9.98 15.14 6.87
N ALA A 105 -10.35 13.92 7.28
CA ALA A 105 -9.81 13.26 8.45
C ALA A 105 -9.51 11.80 8.12
N ALA A 106 -8.30 11.35 8.40
CA ALA A 106 -7.89 9.95 8.32
C ALA A 106 -7.88 9.37 9.73
N SER A 107 -8.56 8.25 9.94
CA SER A 107 -8.72 7.66 11.28
C SER A 107 -7.96 6.35 11.37
N ILE A 108 -7.27 6.11 12.49
CA ILE A 108 -6.64 4.83 12.84
C ILE A 108 -7.30 4.31 14.11
N ILE A 109 -7.83 3.09 14.04
CA ILE A 109 -8.60 2.45 15.10
C ILE A 109 -7.95 1.12 15.46
N GLY A 110 -7.78 0.85 16.75
CA GLY A 110 -7.26 -0.44 17.24
C GLY A 110 -8.25 -1.56 16.94
N TYR A 111 -7.79 -2.65 16.34
CA TYR A 111 -8.69 -3.73 15.91
C TYR A 111 -9.30 -4.49 17.09
N ARG A 112 -8.57 -4.64 18.21
CA ARG A 112 -9.02 -5.40 19.38
C ARG A 112 -9.95 -4.56 20.26
N THR A 113 -9.51 -3.36 20.65
CA THR A 113 -10.29 -2.45 21.51
C THR A 113 -11.43 -1.75 20.78
N GLN A 114 -11.35 -1.64 19.44
CA GLN A 114 -12.27 -0.87 18.61
C GLN A 114 -12.31 0.62 18.98
N LYS A 115 -11.24 1.15 19.55
CA LYS A 115 -11.09 2.57 19.92
C LYS A 115 -10.17 3.30 18.96
N VAL A 116 -10.43 4.59 18.76
CA VAL A 116 -9.60 5.47 17.93
C VAL A 116 -8.27 5.70 18.63
N LEU A 117 -7.18 5.41 17.92
CA LEU A 117 -5.81 5.59 18.38
C LEU A 117 -5.19 6.88 17.84
N PHE A 118 -5.60 7.30 16.66
CA PHE A 118 -5.08 8.49 16.01
C PHE A 118 -6.07 9.03 14.96
N VAL A 119 -6.11 10.36 14.79
CA VAL A 119 -6.80 11.01 13.68
C VAL A 119 -5.91 12.08 13.06
N GLY A 120 -5.61 11.95 11.77
CA GLY A 120 -4.89 12.94 10.97
C GLY A 120 -5.87 13.87 10.25
N ILE A 121 -6.03 15.11 10.74
CA ILE A 121 -6.92 16.11 10.14
C ILE A 121 -6.15 16.97 9.14
N ARG A 122 -6.72 17.17 7.94
CA ARG A 122 -6.14 17.97 6.85
C ARG A 122 -7.13 19.03 6.37
N ASN A 123 -6.71 20.29 6.33
CA ASN A 123 -7.50 21.44 5.92
C ASN A 123 -6.78 22.24 4.82
N LYS A 124 -7.48 22.47 3.71
CA LYS A 124 -7.06 23.22 2.53
C LYS A 124 -7.44 24.68 2.53
N TYR A 125 -8.31 25.07 3.46
CA TYR A 125 -8.93 26.37 3.40
C TYR A 125 -8.96 27.00 4.79
N CYS A 126 -8.50 28.25 4.85
CA CYS A 126 -8.71 29.12 5.99
C CYS A 126 -9.26 30.44 5.45
N ILE A 127 -10.45 30.84 5.92
CA ILE A 127 -11.11 32.06 5.44
C ILE A 127 -10.30 33.32 5.73
N ILE A 128 -9.55 33.33 6.84
CA ILE A 128 -8.71 34.47 7.22
C ILE A 128 -7.54 34.59 6.25
N CYS A 129 -6.81 33.49 6.02
CA CYS A 129 -5.72 33.46 5.03
C CYS A 129 -6.18 33.85 3.62
N GLN A 130 -7.33 33.32 3.16
CA GLN A 130 -7.86 33.60 1.82
C GLN A 130 -8.25 35.06 1.65
N ARG A 131 -8.82 35.69 2.68
CA ARG A 131 -9.20 37.11 2.63
C ARG A 131 -7.96 38.01 2.66
N SER A 132 -6.94 37.63 3.44
CA SER A 132 -5.68 38.39 3.49
C SER A 132 -4.85 38.29 2.23
N SER A 133 -4.91 37.17 1.48
CA SER A 133 -4.19 37.05 0.19
C SER A 133 -4.70 38.00 -0.89
N GLY A 134 -5.91 38.56 -0.76
CA GLY A 134 -6.44 39.58 -1.66
C GLY A 134 -6.05 41.02 -1.30
N MET A 135 -5.38 41.23 -0.17
CA MET A 135 -4.94 42.56 0.29
C MET A 135 -3.46 42.76 -0.11
N LYS A 136 -3.19 43.64 -1.07
CA LYS A 136 -1.82 43.86 -1.60
C LYS A 136 -0.85 44.54 -0.61
N ASP A 137 -1.35 45.27 0.39
CA ASP A 137 -0.50 46.13 1.26
C ASP A 137 -0.84 46.06 2.77
N LYS A 138 -1.35 44.92 3.27
CA LYS A 138 -1.57 44.73 4.72
C LYS A 138 -1.01 43.41 5.20
N GLU A 139 -0.29 43.45 6.33
CA GLU A 139 0.18 42.25 7.02
C GLU A 139 -1.01 41.35 7.39
N LYS A 140 -0.79 40.03 7.32
CA LYS A 140 -1.82 39.03 7.62
C LYS A 140 -2.26 39.19 9.08
N PRO A 141 -3.57 39.30 9.37
CA PRO A 141 -4.06 39.33 10.74
C PRO A 141 -3.59 38.10 11.52
N VAL A 142 -3.06 38.32 12.72
CA VAL A 142 -2.66 37.25 13.64
C VAL A 142 -3.88 36.39 13.97
N HIS A 143 -3.81 35.11 13.65
CA HIS A 143 -4.86 34.14 13.95
C HIS A 143 -4.28 32.73 14.04
N THR A 144 -4.98 31.85 14.75
CA THR A 144 -4.71 30.41 14.74
C THR A 144 -5.03 29.85 13.35
N CYS A 145 -4.01 29.67 12.52
CA CYS A 145 -4.18 29.17 11.17
C CYS A 145 -4.43 27.65 11.20
N PHE A 146 -5.51 27.22 10.57
CA PHE A 146 -5.85 25.79 10.48
C PHE A 146 -5.40 25.15 9.15
N LEU A 147 -4.85 25.95 8.24
CA LEU A 147 -4.35 25.50 6.93
C LEU A 147 -3.10 24.64 7.15
N ASN A 148 -3.23 23.33 6.94
CA ASN A 148 -2.14 22.37 7.07
C ASN A 148 -2.06 21.40 5.88
N TRP A 149 -2.80 21.68 4.80
CA TRP A 149 -2.81 20.87 3.59
C TRP A 149 -2.94 21.74 2.35
N LYS A 150 -2.07 21.52 1.36
CA LYS A 150 -2.13 22.25 0.08
C LYS A 150 -2.36 21.36 -1.14
N LYS A 151 -2.26 20.04 -0.98
CA LYS A 151 -2.35 19.06 -2.10
C LYS A 151 -3.80 18.70 -2.45
N ALA A 152 -3.97 17.75 -3.38
CA ALA A 152 -5.25 17.16 -3.71
C ALA A 152 -5.93 16.54 -2.48
N SER A 153 -7.27 16.61 -2.44
CA SER A 153 -8.07 16.14 -1.30
C SER A 153 -8.01 14.60 -1.17
N THR A 154 -7.79 13.90 -2.28
CA THR A 154 -7.62 12.43 -2.33
C THR A 154 -6.38 11.95 -1.58
N CYS A 155 -5.33 12.78 -1.52
CA CYS A 155 -4.08 12.43 -0.85
C CYS A 155 -4.12 12.64 0.68
N MET A 156 -5.18 13.24 1.22
CA MET A 156 -5.31 13.53 2.65
C MET A 156 -5.35 12.26 3.50
N GLU A 157 -5.98 11.20 2.99
CA GLU A 157 -6.10 9.92 3.70
C GLU A 157 -4.74 9.27 3.88
N ALA A 158 -4.04 8.98 2.79
CA ALA A 158 -2.72 8.35 2.83
C ALA A 158 -1.72 9.15 3.67
N ASP A 159 -1.83 10.48 3.67
CA ASP A 159 -1.00 11.35 4.49
C ASP A 159 -1.34 11.27 5.99
N GLY A 160 -2.62 11.35 6.33
CA GLY A 160 -3.08 11.26 7.70
C GLY A 160 -2.81 9.88 8.32
N VAL A 161 -2.96 8.80 7.54
CA VAL A 161 -2.57 7.46 7.97
C VAL A 161 -1.06 7.37 8.16
N LEU A 162 -0.26 7.84 7.20
CA LEU A 162 1.20 7.82 7.34
C LEU A 162 1.67 8.56 8.60
N GLN A 163 1.12 9.75 8.86
CA GLN A 163 1.43 10.52 10.07
C GLN A 163 1.20 9.67 11.32
N GLY A 164 0.04 9.03 11.43
CA GLY A 164 -0.29 8.22 12.60
C GLY A 164 0.57 6.96 12.75
N PHE A 165 1.08 6.39 11.66
CA PHE A 165 2.06 5.31 11.72
C PHE A 165 3.43 5.83 12.20
N SER A 166 3.90 6.96 11.67
CA SER A 166 5.19 7.55 12.06
C SER A 166 5.24 7.98 13.53
N THR A 167 4.13 8.50 14.07
CA THR A 167 4.06 8.97 15.47
C THR A 167 3.63 7.87 16.46
N SER A 168 3.25 6.68 16.00
CA SER A 168 2.68 5.62 16.85
C SER A 168 3.61 5.15 17.99
N VAL A 169 4.93 5.06 17.72
CA VAL A 169 5.91 4.63 18.72
C VAL A 169 6.08 5.70 19.80
N GLU A 170 6.16 6.97 19.41
CA GLU A 170 6.27 8.08 20.36
C GLU A 170 4.99 8.26 21.18
N MET A 171 3.83 8.20 20.53
CA MET A 171 2.54 8.44 21.19
C MET A 171 2.10 7.31 22.10
N HIS A 172 2.27 6.06 21.66
CA HIS A 172 1.66 4.90 22.30
C HIS A 172 2.67 3.82 22.70
N GLY A 173 3.92 3.90 22.24
CA GLY A 173 4.90 2.83 22.41
C GLY A 173 4.53 1.56 21.62
N LEU A 174 3.86 1.72 20.47
CA LEU A 174 3.32 0.62 19.66
C LEU A 174 3.84 0.68 18.22
N LYS A 175 4.04 -0.49 17.60
CA LYS A 175 4.21 -0.64 16.15
C LYS A 175 2.96 -1.27 15.53
N TYR A 176 2.52 -0.77 14.38
CA TYR A 176 1.37 -1.32 13.65
C TYR A 176 1.84 -2.33 12.61
N ASN A 177 1.71 -3.63 12.90
CA ASN A 177 2.17 -4.70 11.99
C ASN A 177 1.22 -4.97 10.84
N CYS A 178 -0.07 -4.70 11.05
CA CYS A 178 -1.12 -5.06 10.11
C CYS A 178 -2.13 -3.93 9.97
N LEU A 179 -2.37 -3.53 8.72
CA LEU A 179 -3.35 -2.53 8.34
C LEU A 179 -4.56 -3.19 7.67
N ILE A 180 -5.74 -3.05 8.26
CA ILE A 180 -7.02 -3.41 7.65
C ILE A 180 -7.59 -2.14 7.03
N GLY A 181 -7.69 -2.13 5.71
CA GLY A 181 -8.17 -0.97 4.97
C GLY A 181 -9.11 -1.36 3.86
N ASP A 182 -9.60 -0.36 3.15
CA ASP A 182 -10.22 -0.58 1.86
C ASP A 182 -9.16 -0.92 0.79
N GLY A 183 -9.64 -1.16 -0.43
CA GLY A 183 -8.80 -1.54 -1.56
C GLY A 183 -8.00 -0.40 -2.16
N ASP A 184 -7.95 0.78 -1.55
CA ASP A 184 -7.11 1.85 -2.05
C ASP A 184 -5.64 1.46 -1.88
N SER A 185 -4.92 1.44 -3.00
CA SER A 185 -3.49 1.13 -3.02
C SER A 185 -2.66 2.33 -2.58
N SER A 186 -3.22 3.54 -2.53
CA SER A 186 -2.50 4.78 -2.23
C SER A 186 -1.90 4.78 -0.82
N VAL A 187 -2.67 4.34 0.20
CA VAL A 187 -2.22 4.25 1.59
C VAL A 187 -1.11 3.23 1.73
N THR A 188 -1.29 2.02 1.18
CA THR A 188 -0.32 0.93 1.30
C THR A 188 0.96 1.22 0.54
N LYS A 189 0.85 1.80 -0.66
CA LYS A 189 2.01 2.26 -1.43
C LYS A 189 2.80 3.28 -0.63
N ARG A 190 2.11 4.26 -0.03
CA ARG A 190 2.75 5.30 0.78
C ARG A 190 3.41 4.76 2.04
N LEU A 191 2.82 3.78 2.72
CA LEU A 191 3.45 3.12 3.86
C LEU A 191 4.65 2.24 3.45
N ALA A 192 4.57 1.54 2.32
CA ALA A 192 5.65 0.69 1.81
C ALA A 192 6.85 1.51 1.30
N GLU A 193 6.58 2.65 0.68
CA GLU A 193 7.60 3.61 0.31
C GLU A 193 8.16 4.25 1.57
N SER A 194 7.31 4.76 2.47
CA SER A 194 7.77 5.58 3.60
C SER A 194 8.50 4.80 4.70
N ARG A 195 8.12 3.53 4.91
CA ARG A 195 8.71 2.62 5.92
C ARG A 195 8.86 3.26 7.31
N PRO A 196 7.74 3.62 7.97
CA PRO A 196 7.75 4.35 9.24
C PRO A 196 8.50 3.63 10.38
N TYR A 197 8.70 2.31 10.27
CA TYR A 197 9.39 1.49 11.27
C TYR A 197 10.76 0.95 10.80
N GLY A 198 11.28 1.43 9.67
CA GLY A 198 12.58 1.02 9.10
C GLY A 198 12.53 -0.18 8.14
N PHE A 199 13.70 -0.61 7.65
CA PHE A 199 13.83 -1.62 6.59
C PHE A 199 13.51 -3.04 7.02
N ASN A 200 13.61 -3.35 8.31
CA ASN A 200 13.42 -4.71 8.83
C ASN A 200 11.96 -5.01 9.18
N PHE A 201 11.04 -4.04 9.05
CA PHE A 201 9.66 -4.16 9.48
C PHE A 201 8.69 -3.90 8.32
N THR A 202 8.00 -4.95 7.88
CA THR A 202 7.02 -4.85 6.79
C THR A 202 5.60 -4.79 7.35
N ILE A 203 4.84 -3.78 6.92
CA ILE A 203 3.43 -3.64 7.29
C ILE A 203 2.58 -4.50 6.35
N ARG A 204 1.88 -5.48 6.92
CA ARG A 204 0.98 -6.37 6.19
C ARG A 204 -0.37 -5.72 5.94
N LYS A 205 -0.78 -5.57 4.68
CA LYS A 205 -2.14 -5.11 4.32
C LYS A 205 -3.13 -6.29 4.34
N ILE A 206 -4.26 -6.12 5.02
CA ILE A 206 -5.43 -7.00 4.89
C ILE A 206 -6.57 -6.21 4.25
N GLU A 207 -7.03 -6.71 3.12
CA GLU A 207 -8.14 -6.12 2.37
C GLU A 207 -9.48 -6.36 3.07
N CYS A 208 -10.31 -5.32 3.17
CA CYS A 208 -11.65 -5.46 3.71
C CYS A 208 -12.50 -6.39 2.85
N LYS A 209 -13.01 -7.48 3.45
CA LYS A 209 -13.86 -8.47 2.76
C LYS A 209 -15.05 -7.81 2.05
N ASN A 210 -15.72 -6.87 2.71
CA ASN A 210 -16.89 -6.21 2.13
C ASN A 210 -16.52 -5.44 0.85
N HIS A 211 -15.35 -4.81 0.83
CA HIS A 211 -14.81 -4.09 -0.33
C HIS A 211 -14.41 -5.05 -1.45
N LEU A 212 -13.68 -6.13 -1.17
CA LEU A 212 -13.35 -7.18 -2.16
C LEU A 212 -14.61 -7.72 -2.85
N MET A 213 -15.63 -8.07 -2.07
CA MET A 213 -16.90 -8.59 -2.59
C MET A 213 -17.70 -7.55 -3.38
N ARG A 214 -17.66 -6.28 -2.95
CA ARG A 214 -18.32 -5.17 -3.64
C ARG A 214 -17.64 -4.87 -4.98
N ASN A 215 -16.30 -4.86 -5.00
CA ASN A 215 -15.48 -4.63 -6.18
C ASN A 215 -15.67 -5.72 -7.24
N TYR A 216 -15.61 -6.99 -6.82
CA TYR A 216 -15.88 -8.13 -7.70
C TYR A 216 -17.24 -8.02 -8.38
N ALA A 217 -18.31 -7.84 -7.58
CA ALA A 217 -19.66 -7.73 -8.12
C ALA A 217 -19.86 -6.47 -8.97
N SER A 218 -19.24 -5.34 -8.61
CA SER A 218 -19.35 -4.10 -9.39
C SER A 218 -18.70 -4.25 -10.76
N LYS A 219 -17.49 -4.82 -10.83
CA LYS A 219 -16.77 -5.06 -12.09
C LYS A 219 -17.51 -6.02 -13.00
N LEU A 220 -18.03 -7.13 -12.47
CA LEU A 220 -18.88 -8.06 -13.23
C LEU A 220 -20.17 -7.38 -13.74
N THR A 221 -20.77 -6.50 -12.92
CA THR A 221 -21.95 -5.72 -13.35
C THR A 221 -21.60 -4.74 -14.46
N THR A 222 -20.42 -4.10 -14.42
CA THR A 222 -19.95 -3.21 -15.47
C THR A 222 -19.68 -3.98 -16.76
N LEU A 223 -19.00 -5.11 -16.68
CA LEU A 223 -18.73 -6.01 -17.81
C LEU A 223 -20.03 -6.46 -18.49
N ALA A 224 -21.00 -6.92 -17.70
CA ALA A 224 -22.29 -7.39 -18.20
C ALA A 224 -23.19 -6.28 -18.78
N ARG A 225 -22.82 -5.00 -18.61
CA ARG A 225 -23.51 -3.86 -19.24
C ARG A 225 -22.91 -3.46 -20.59
N ASN A 226 -21.69 -3.90 -20.93
CA ASN A 226 -21.04 -3.58 -22.21
C ASN A 226 -21.71 -4.34 -23.37
N SER A 227 -22.31 -3.61 -24.33
CA SER A 227 -23.08 -4.15 -25.47
C SER A 227 -22.27 -4.97 -26.46
N SER A 228 -20.94 -4.90 -26.41
CA SER A 228 -20.04 -5.70 -27.26
C SER A 228 -20.06 -7.20 -26.96
N TYR A 229 -20.59 -7.63 -25.81
CA TYR A 229 -20.61 -9.04 -25.41
C TYR A 229 -21.98 -9.71 -25.61
N PRO A 230 -22.04 -11.06 -25.70
CA PRO A 230 -23.27 -11.79 -25.96
C PRO A 230 -24.39 -11.52 -24.94
N LEU A 231 -25.60 -11.28 -25.45
CA LEU A 231 -26.76 -10.87 -24.65
C LEU A 231 -27.15 -11.92 -23.59
N ARG A 232 -27.06 -13.21 -23.94
CA ARG A 232 -27.40 -14.33 -23.05
C ARG A 232 -26.49 -14.35 -21.83
N VAL A 233 -25.18 -14.35 -22.05
CA VAL A 233 -24.15 -14.34 -20.97
C VAL A 233 -24.30 -13.10 -20.08
N ARG A 234 -24.51 -11.92 -20.67
CA ARG A 234 -24.76 -10.67 -19.93
C ARG A 234 -25.98 -10.75 -19.00
N LYS A 235 -27.14 -11.17 -19.54
CA LYS A 235 -28.38 -11.30 -18.75
C LYS A 235 -28.21 -12.30 -17.60
N PHE A 236 -27.50 -13.40 -17.86
CA PHE A 236 -27.20 -14.41 -16.85
C PHE A 236 -26.33 -13.88 -15.71
N ILE A 237 -25.27 -13.13 -16.02
CA ILE A 237 -24.40 -12.52 -15.00
C ILE A 237 -25.18 -11.51 -14.15
N LEU A 238 -26.02 -10.67 -14.76
CA LEU A 238 -26.81 -9.67 -14.06
C LEU A 238 -27.86 -10.30 -13.11
N SER A 239 -28.53 -11.37 -13.53
CA SER A 239 -29.50 -12.08 -12.68
C SER A 239 -28.83 -12.87 -11.54
N ASN A 240 -27.61 -13.37 -11.75
CA ASN A 240 -26.91 -14.24 -10.80
C ASN A 240 -25.81 -13.54 -9.99
N ILE A 241 -25.65 -12.21 -10.05
CA ILE A 241 -24.53 -11.49 -9.41
C ILE A 241 -24.38 -11.78 -7.89
N LYS A 242 -25.50 -12.04 -7.19
CA LYS A 242 -25.48 -12.43 -5.78
C LYS A 242 -24.96 -13.86 -5.58
N ARG A 243 -25.22 -14.76 -6.53
CA ARG A 243 -24.73 -16.15 -6.49
C ARG A 243 -23.23 -16.20 -6.73
N PHE A 244 -22.71 -15.45 -7.72
CA PHE A 244 -21.25 -15.27 -7.90
C PHE A 244 -20.55 -14.84 -6.60
N ARG A 245 -21.16 -13.94 -5.81
CA ARG A 245 -20.62 -13.56 -4.50
C ARG A 245 -20.73 -14.67 -3.45
N SER A 246 -21.82 -15.44 -3.48
CA SER A 246 -22.08 -16.51 -2.53
C SER A 246 -21.08 -17.65 -2.71
N ASP A 247 -20.64 -17.90 -3.94
CA ASP A 247 -19.65 -18.95 -4.27
C ASP A 247 -18.30 -18.65 -3.65
N VAL A 248 -17.80 -17.43 -3.86
CA VAL A 248 -16.58 -16.94 -3.22
C VAL A 248 -16.68 -17.02 -1.69
N GLN A 249 -17.83 -16.67 -1.12
CA GLN A 249 -18.05 -16.73 0.32
C GLN A 249 -18.10 -18.16 0.86
N MET A 250 -18.70 -19.08 0.11
CA MET A 250 -18.80 -20.49 0.46
C MET A 250 -17.42 -21.15 0.42
N ALA A 251 -16.63 -20.91 -0.62
CA ALA A 251 -15.25 -21.37 -0.71
C ALA A 251 -14.40 -20.84 0.46
N ALA A 252 -14.48 -19.53 0.74
CA ALA A 252 -13.74 -18.94 1.86
C ALA A 252 -14.21 -19.46 3.24
N LEU A 253 -15.51 -19.77 3.40
CA LEU A 253 -16.05 -20.36 4.62
C LEU A 253 -15.54 -21.78 4.84
N HIS A 254 -15.53 -22.61 3.78
CA HIS A 254 -15.05 -23.99 3.82
C HIS A 254 -13.60 -24.05 4.33
N TRP A 255 -12.69 -23.34 3.64
CA TRP A 255 -11.27 -23.33 3.99
C TRP A 255 -10.94 -22.71 5.34
N ARG A 256 -11.85 -21.89 5.91
CA ARG A 256 -11.70 -21.40 7.27
C ARG A 256 -12.05 -22.45 8.32
N LYS A 257 -13.06 -23.29 8.05
CA LYS A 257 -13.54 -24.33 8.96
C LYS A 257 -12.64 -25.57 9.00
N GLU A 258 -11.87 -25.80 7.95
CA GLU A 258 -10.84 -26.83 7.90
C GLU A 258 -9.83 -26.68 9.05
N ILE A 259 -9.70 -27.68 9.93
CA ILE A 259 -8.84 -27.62 11.13
C ILE A 259 -7.46 -28.23 10.86
N ASN A 260 -7.40 -29.33 10.09
CA ASN A 260 -6.19 -30.14 9.89
C ASN A 260 -5.29 -29.69 8.72
N THR A 261 -5.40 -28.43 8.29
CA THR A 261 -4.64 -27.91 7.15
C THR A 261 -3.84 -26.66 7.52
N THR A 262 -2.61 -26.57 7.00
CA THR A 262 -1.75 -25.42 7.22
C THR A 262 -2.30 -24.18 6.52
N LYS A 263 -1.91 -22.98 6.98
CA LYS A 263 -2.36 -21.70 6.37
C LYS A 263 -2.05 -21.68 4.86
N THR A 264 -0.90 -22.17 4.45
CA THR A 264 -0.46 -22.25 3.04
C THR A 264 -1.35 -23.19 2.22
N GLN A 265 -1.71 -24.36 2.76
CA GLN A 265 -2.63 -25.30 2.10
C GLN A 265 -4.03 -24.69 1.94
N LYS A 266 -4.53 -24.00 2.97
CA LYS A 266 -5.83 -23.29 2.91
C LYS A 266 -5.84 -22.21 1.82
N ILE A 267 -4.75 -21.45 1.69
CA ILE A 267 -4.60 -20.42 0.64
C ILE A 267 -4.58 -21.09 -0.75
N LYS A 268 -3.79 -22.15 -0.94
CA LYS A 268 -3.70 -22.86 -2.23
C LYS A 268 -5.04 -23.45 -2.65
N GLY A 269 -5.72 -24.10 -1.70
CA GLY A 269 -7.06 -24.63 -1.87
C GLY A 269 -8.07 -23.56 -2.29
N LEU A 270 -8.16 -22.48 -1.51
CA LEU A 270 -9.06 -21.37 -1.80
C LEU A 270 -8.77 -20.73 -3.16
N ARG A 271 -7.48 -20.54 -3.54
CA ARG A 271 -7.11 -20.00 -4.86
C ARG A 271 -7.66 -20.85 -6.00
N SER A 272 -7.54 -22.18 -5.89
CA SER A 272 -8.06 -23.11 -6.88
C SER A 272 -9.59 -22.99 -7.03
N ASP A 273 -10.32 -22.90 -5.92
CA ASP A 273 -11.78 -22.80 -5.98
C ASP A 273 -12.25 -21.41 -6.46
N LEU A 274 -11.53 -20.35 -6.13
CA LEU A 274 -11.82 -19.01 -6.64
C LEU A 274 -11.62 -18.91 -8.16
N ILE A 275 -10.58 -19.56 -8.70
CA ILE A 275 -10.36 -19.64 -10.16
C ILE A 275 -11.52 -20.40 -10.82
N ASN A 276 -11.99 -21.48 -10.20
CA ASN A 276 -13.07 -22.30 -10.73
C ASN A 276 -14.47 -21.70 -10.52
N ALA A 277 -14.65 -20.77 -9.57
CA ALA A 277 -15.97 -20.24 -9.22
C ALA A 277 -16.76 -19.63 -10.41
N PRO A 278 -16.16 -18.84 -11.32
CA PRO A 278 -16.87 -18.34 -12.48
C PRO A 278 -17.26 -19.44 -13.49
N TYR A 279 -16.39 -20.43 -13.69
CA TYR A 279 -16.65 -21.58 -14.58
C TYR A 279 -17.81 -22.42 -14.06
N HIS A 280 -17.79 -22.76 -12.76
CA HIS A 280 -18.89 -23.43 -12.07
C HIS A 280 -20.21 -22.69 -12.28
N ARG A 281 -20.21 -21.36 -12.10
CA ARG A 281 -21.44 -20.57 -12.16
C ARG A 281 -21.98 -20.43 -13.58
N LEU A 282 -21.12 -20.49 -14.59
CA LEU A 282 -21.50 -20.47 -16.02
C LEU A 282 -21.85 -21.85 -16.59
N GLY A 283 -21.77 -22.92 -15.78
CA GLY A 283 -22.22 -24.26 -16.16
C GLY A 283 -21.11 -25.26 -16.49
N HIS A 284 -19.84 -24.92 -16.26
CA HIS A 284 -18.72 -25.85 -16.43
C HIS A 284 -18.30 -26.47 -15.09
N HIS A 285 -18.50 -27.77 -14.94
CA HIS A 285 -18.42 -28.47 -13.65
C HIS A 285 -17.23 -29.45 -13.50
N SER A 286 -16.33 -29.52 -14.49
CA SER A 286 -15.20 -30.47 -14.55
C SER A 286 -14.30 -30.44 -13.30
N ASN A 287 -13.97 -29.24 -12.82
CA ASN A 287 -13.01 -29.02 -11.74
C ASN A 287 -13.68 -28.69 -10.39
N CYS A 288 -14.97 -29.00 -10.24
CA CYS A 288 -15.69 -28.70 -9.00
C CYS A 288 -15.45 -29.76 -7.91
N ARG A 289 -15.14 -29.29 -6.69
CA ARG A 289 -15.12 -30.11 -5.47
C ARG A 289 -16.54 -30.44 -5.00
N SER A 290 -16.68 -31.54 -4.25
CA SER A 290 -17.97 -32.05 -3.75
C SER A 290 -18.73 -31.06 -2.87
N TYR A 291 -18.06 -30.31 -2.00
CA TYR A 291 -18.72 -29.31 -1.16
C TYR A 291 -19.19 -28.06 -1.94
N PHE A 292 -18.63 -27.84 -3.13
CA PHE A 292 -18.85 -26.64 -3.94
C PHE A 292 -19.90 -26.86 -5.04
N CYS A 293 -20.09 -28.10 -5.47
CA CYS A 293 -21.00 -28.46 -6.55
C CYS A 293 -21.65 -29.81 -6.31
N ASP A 294 -22.98 -29.82 -6.42
CA ASP A 294 -23.77 -31.03 -6.53
C ASP A 294 -23.79 -31.48 -8.00
N ARG A 295 -23.12 -32.59 -8.31
CA ARG A 295 -22.95 -33.10 -9.69
C ARG A 295 -24.27 -33.56 -10.33
N SER A 296 -25.34 -33.70 -9.54
CA SER A 296 -26.69 -34.00 -10.03
C SER A 296 -27.29 -32.89 -10.93
N LYS A 297 -26.69 -31.69 -10.96
CA LYS A 297 -27.14 -30.53 -11.76
C LYS A 297 -26.44 -30.35 -13.11
N GLN A 298 -25.69 -31.35 -13.58
CA GLN A 298 -24.93 -31.33 -14.84
C GLN A 298 -25.75 -31.08 -16.12
N ILE A 299 -27.08 -31.12 -16.06
CA ILE A 299 -27.99 -30.94 -17.20
C ILE A 299 -28.19 -29.43 -17.53
N GLN A 300 -27.52 -28.51 -16.83
CA GLN A 300 -27.67 -27.06 -17.08
C GLN A 300 -26.85 -26.57 -18.28
N LEU A 301 -27.44 -25.63 -19.04
CA LEU A 301 -26.83 -24.93 -20.17
C LEU A 301 -25.44 -24.38 -19.82
N ASN A 302 -24.42 -24.82 -20.55
CA ASN A 302 -23.05 -24.34 -20.39
C ASN A 302 -22.81 -23.07 -21.24
N LEU A 303 -22.63 -21.94 -20.57
CA LEU A 303 -22.38 -20.63 -21.17
C LEU A 303 -20.89 -20.31 -21.32
N VAL A 304 -19.99 -21.19 -20.85
CA VAL A 304 -18.54 -20.98 -20.92
C VAL A 304 -18.04 -20.89 -22.37
N PRO A 305 -18.43 -21.78 -23.31
CA PRO A 305 -17.97 -21.69 -24.70
C PRO A 305 -18.35 -20.35 -25.36
N GLU A 306 -19.58 -19.86 -25.12
CA GLU A 306 -20.06 -18.58 -25.64
C GLU A 306 -19.27 -17.39 -25.03
N ALA A 307 -18.89 -17.49 -23.76
CA ALA A 307 -18.06 -16.49 -23.09
C ALA A 307 -16.59 -16.51 -23.53
N GLU A 308 -16.05 -17.68 -23.89
CA GLU A 308 -14.68 -17.84 -24.37
C GLU A 308 -14.53 -17.31 -25.81
N THR A 309 -15.42 -17.69 -26.72
CA THR A 309 -15.42 -17.22 -28.11
C THR A 309 -15.54 -15.69 -28.21
N SER A 310 -16.29 -15.07 -27.30
CA SER A 310 -16.46 -13.61 -27.25
C SER A 310 -15.36 -12.86 -26.49
N GLY A 311 -14.38 -13.57 -25.90
CA GLY A 311 -13.34 -12.98 -25.05
C GLY A 311 -13.84 -12.45 -23.69
N MET A 312 -15.13 -12.56 -23.39
CA MET A 312 -15.73 -12.13 -22.13
C MET A 312 -15.17 -12.92 -20.93
N MET A 313 -14.88 -14.20 -21.13
CA MET A 313 -14.34 -15.06 -20.09
C MET A 313 -12.97 -14.60 -19.61
N ARG A 314 -12.12 -14.08 -20.52
CA ARG A 314 -10.82 -13.50 -20.16
C ARG A 314 -10.98 -12.31 -19.21
N GLU A 315 -11.96 -11.45 -19.45
CA GLU A 315 -12.28 -10.34 -18.55
C GLU A 315 -12.82 -10.81 -17.20
N ILE A 316 -13.66 -11.85 -17.18
CA ILE A 316 -14.15 -12.45 -15.93
C ILE A 316 -13.00 -13.04 -15.11
N VAL A 317 -12.06 -13.73 -15.75
CA VAL A 317 -10.84 -14.25 -15.11
C VAL A 317 -9.97 -13.11 -14.59
N ASN A 318 -9.78 -12.03 -15.36
CA ASN A 318 -9.06 -10.83 -14.91
C ASN A 318 -9.72 -10.15 -13.69
N ILE A 319 -11.05 -10.16 -13.60
CA ILE A 319 -11.76 -9.64 -12.43
C ILE A 319 -11.57 -10.56 -11.22
N THR A 320 -11.56 -11.87 -11.46
CA THR A 320 -11.41 -12.91 -10.43
C THR A 320 -9.98 -13.01 -9.91
N SER A 321 -8.97 -12.75 -10.74
CA SER A 321 -7.56 -12.79 -10.35
C SER A 321 -7.26 -11.86 -9.16
N ARG A 322 -7.91 -10.70 -9.08
CA ARG A 322 -7.81 -9.79 -7.92
C ARG A 322 -8.30 -10.42 -6.63
N LEU A 323 -9.31 -11.29 -6.67
CA LEU A 323 -9.76 -12.05 -5.49
C LEU A 323 -8.78 -13.17 -5.14
N VAL A 324 -8.21 -13.83 -6.15
CA VAL A 324 -7.22 -14.91 -6.00
C VAL A 324 -5.94 -14.40 -5.36
N THR A 325 -5.44 -13.23 -5.79
CA THR A 325 -4.29 -12.56 -5.16
C THR A 325 -4.59 -12.24 -3.69
N ASN A 326 -5.80 -11.76 -3.41
CA ASN A 326 -6.26 -11.41 -2.06
C ASN A 326 -6.92 -12.57 -1.30
N ALA A 327 -6.67 -13.83 -1.70
CA ALA A 327 -7.27 -15.00 -1.06
C ALA A 327 -6.94 -15.09 0.43
N GLU A 328 -5.73 -14.68 0.82
CA GLU A 328 -5.34 -14.62 2.23
C GLU A 328 -6.23 -13.65 3.02
N SER A 329 -6.53 -12.45 2.48
CA SER A 329 -7.43 -11.49 3.13
C SER A 329 -8.87 -12.03 3.26
N LEU A 330 -9.34 -12.82 2.30
CA LEU A 330 -10.66 -13.47 2.37
C LEU A 330 -10.73 -14.53 3.48
N LEU A 331 -9.64 -15.25 3.73
CA LEU A 331 -9.55 -16.22 4.84
C LEU A 331 -9.63 -15.51 6.20
N GLU A 332 -8.89 -14.41 6.36
CA GLU A 332 -8.82 -13.60 7.58
C GLU A 332 -10.17 -12.97 7.96
N ASN A 333 -11.11 -12.80 7.00
CA ASN A 333 -12.49 -12.35 7.23
C ASN A 333 -12.66 -10.96 7.88
N LYS A 334 -11.64 -10.10 7.81
CA LYS A 334 -11.66 -8.81 8.51
C LYS A 334 -12.45 -7.75 7.74
N THR A 335 -12.96 -6.74 8.47
CA THR A 335 -13.77 -5.65 7.90
C THR A 335 -13.35 -4.30 8.44
N SER A 336 -13.38 -3.27 7.59
CA SER A 336 -13.17 -1.87 7.97
C SER A 336 -14.43 -1.16 8.52
N ASN A 337 -15.49 -1.91 8.81
CA ASN A 337 -16.79 -1.36 9.23
C ASN A 337 -16.71 -0.46 10.48
N ILE A 338 -15.72 -0.67 11.36
CA ILE A 338 -15.54 0.17 12.55
C ILE A 338 -15.20 1.62 12.17
N CYS A 339 -14.42 1.82 11.11
CA CYS A 339 -14.16 3.15 10.58
C CYS A 339 -15.42 3.77 9.97
N GLU A 340 -16.25 2.99 9.27
CA GLU A 340 -17.55 3.47 8.76
C GLU A 340 -18.46 3.93 9.92
N GLN A 341 -18.44 3.23 11.06
CA GLN A 341 -19.17 3.62 12.27
C GLN A 341 -18.62 4.93 12.86
N PHE A 342 -17.31 5.06 13.00
CA PHE A 342 -16.68 6.28 13.48
C PHE A 342 -16.97 7.47 12.53
N ASN A 343 -16.88 7.23 11.23
CA ASN A 343 -17.24 8.20 10.20
C ASN A 343 -18.70 8.67 10.34
N SER A 344 -19.62 7.78 10.71
CA SER A 344 -21.00 8.16 11.04
C SER A 344 -21.10 9.07 12.26
N VAL A 345 -20.26 8.87 13.28
CA VAL A 345 -20.22 9.74 14.47
C VAL A 345 -19.66 11.11 14.11
N ILE A 346 -18.56 11.18 13.35
CA ILE A 346 -18.05 12.46 12.84
C ILE A 346 -19.14 13.18 12.03
N ASN A 347 -19.85 12.46 11.15
CA ASN A 347 -20.95 13.03 10.37
C ASN A 347 -22.05 13.64 11.24
N LYS A 348 -22.37 13.04 12.40
CA LYS A 348 -23.30 13.65 13.37
C LYS A 348 -22.77 15.00 13.86
N HIS A 349 -21.50 15.05 14.29
CA HIS A 349 -20.89 16.28 14.80
C HIS A 349 -20.71 17.35 13.72
N VAL A 350 -20.54 16.98 12.44
CA VAL A 350 -20.46 17.92 11.30
C VAL A 350 -21.81 18.16 10.58
N ALA A 351 -22.93 18.02 11.28
CA ALA A 351 -24.29 18.32 10.76
C ALA A 351 -24.71 17.51 9.51
N GLY A 352 -24.18 16.29 9.36
CA GLY A 352 -24.42 15.43 8.20
C GLY A 352 -23.82 15.95 6.90
N LYS A 353 -22.76 16.78 6.98
CA LYS A 353 -22.11 17.47 5.84
C LYS A 353 -23.03 18.49 5.13
N ARG A 354 -24.12 18.89 5.78
CA ARG A 354 -25.06 19.91 5.26
C ARG A 354 -24.56 21.32 5.50
N LEU A 355 -23.90 21.54 6.62
CA LEU A 355 -23.29 22.82 6.99
C LEU A 355 -21.80 22.78 6.70
N ASN A 356 -21.27 23.88 6.17
CA ASN A 356 -19.83 24.00 5.94
C ASN A 356 -19.12 24.46 7.23
N PHE A 357 -18.46 23.53 7.91
CA PHE A 357 -17.62 23.83 9.07
C PHE A 357 -16.12 23.90 8.74
N SER A 358 -15.75 23.82 7.46
CA SER A 358 -14.36 23.79 7.01
C SER A 358 -13.72 25.20 6.90
N SER A 359 -14.51 26.26 7.07
CA SER A 359 -14.05 27.64 6.82
C SER A 359 -13.20 28.23 7.95
N ARG A 360 -13.38 27.74 9.18
CA ARG A 360 -12.64 28.07 10.41
C ARG A 360 -12.41 26.76 11.18
N GLY A 361 -11.48 26.69 12.13
CA GLY A 361 -11.04 25.45 12.82
C GLY A 361 -12.09 24.55 13.49
N ASN A 362 -13.37 24.90 13.36
CA ASN A 362 -14.54 24.15 13.79
C ASN A 362 -14.60 22.71 13.25
N TYR A 363 -14.10 22.44 12.03
CA TYR A 363 -14.03 21.06 11.53
C TYR A 363 -13.16 20.19 12.44
N ASN A 364 -11.99 20.70 12.88
CA ASN A 364 -11.09 19.97 13.77
C ASN A 364 -11.77 19.65 15.09
N THR A 365 -12.34 20.67 15.75
CA THR A 365 -13.03 20.52 17.03
C THR A 365 -14.17 19.49 16.97
N ARG A 366 -14.89 19.42 15.85
CA ARG A 366 -16.01 18.47 15.67
C ARG A 366 -15.52 17.04 15.45
N VAL A 367 -14.43 16.87 14.72
CA VAL A 367 -13.77 15.57 14.57
C VAL A 367 -13.24 15.10 15.92
N GLU A 368 -12.58 15.97 16.69
CA GLU A 368 -12.08 15.68 18.04
C GLU A 368 -13.22 15.38 19.01
N ALA A 369 -14.33 16.13 18.94
CA ALA A 369 -15.53 15.83 19.72
C ALA A 369 -16.10 14.45 19.40
N ALA A 370 -16.04 14.04 18.13
CA ALA A 370 -16.44 12.70 17.71
C ALA A 370 -15.52 11.62 18.28
N ILE A 371 -14.20 11.86 18.40
CA ILE A 371 -13.25 10.95 19.06
C ILE A 371 -13.66 10.71 20.51
N VAL A 372 -13.86 11.78 21.28
CA VAL A 372 -14.28 11.69 22.68
C VAL A 372 -15.60 10.93 22.79
N SER A 373 -16.56 11.24 21.91
CA SER A 373 -17.87 10.57 21.86
C SER A 373 -17.75 9.08 21.53
N PHE A 374 -16.85 8.70 20.62
CA PHE A 374 -16.68 7.32 20.17
C PHE A 374 -15.90 6.46 21.17
N ASN A 375 -14.76 6.94 21.67
CA ASN A 375 -13.91 6.20 22.60
C ASN A 375 -14.57 6.05 23.98
N SER A 376 -15.11 7.14 24.53
CA SER A 376 -15.71 7.13 25.88
C SER A 376 -17.16 6.64 25.90
N LYS A 377 -17.88 6.72 24.76
CA LYS A 377 -19.34 6.55 24.65
C LYS A 377 -20.16 7.51 25.52
N GLN A 378 -19.52 8.43 26.25
CA GLN A 378 -20.12 9.33 27.22
C GLN A 378 -19.59 10.76 27.07
N TYR A 379 -19.69 11.32 25.86
CA TYR A 379 -19.22 12.67 25.53
C TYR A 379 -19.59 13.73 26.58
N LEU A 380 -20.88 13.81 26.96
CA LEU A 380 -21.38 14.78 27.92
C LEU A 380 -20.67 14.67 29.27
N ARG A 381 -20.45 13.44 29.76
CA ARG A 381 -19.79 13.21 31.04
C ARG A 381 -18.33 13.63 30.96
N GLN A 382 -17.63 13.21 29.91
CA GLN A 382 -16.20 13.41 29.81
C GLN A 382 -15.85 14.89 29.69
N ILE A 383 -16.48 15.61 28.76
CA ILE A 383 -16.24 17.05 28.59
C ILE A 383 -16.65 17.82 29.85
N HIS A 384 -17.77 17.48 30.48
CA HIS A 384 -18.19 18.17 31.71
C HIS A 384 -17.22 17.96 32.86
N LYS A 385 -16.68 16.74 33.02
CA LYS A 385 -15.64 16.46 34.01
C LYS A 385 -14.36 17.24 33.71
N THR A 386 -13.91 17.31 32.46
CA THR A 386 -12.74 18.12 32.11
C THR A 386 -12.97 19.60 32.41
N PHE A 387 -14.17 20.11 32.09
CA PHE A 387 -14.51 21.53 32.29
C PHE A 387 -14.70 21.95 33.75
N THR A 388 -15.19 21.05 34.61
CA THR A 388 -15.67 21.42 35.96
C THR A 388 -14.99 20.64 37.08
N LYS A 389 -14.17 19.64 36.75
CA LYS A 389 -13.64 18.62 37.66
C LYS A 389 -14.73 17.84 38.43
N CYS A 390 -16.00 18.06 38.10
CA CYS A 390 -17.17 17.49 38.77
C CYS A 390 -18.00 16.64 37.81
N SER A 391 -18.83 15.75 38.37
CA SER A 391 -19.77 14.96 37.55
C SER A 391 -20.96 15.83 37.09
N PRO A 392 -21.57 15.52 35.93
CA PRO A 392 -22.78 16.20 35.47
C PRO A 392 -23.89 16.20 36.53
N GLY A 393 -24.69 17.26 36.54
CA GLY A 393 -25.87 17.36 37.40
C GLY A 393 -26.93 16.28 37.14
N ILE A 394 -27.97 16.28 37.98
CA ILE A 394 -29.02 15.24 38.02
C ILE A 394 -29.65 15.01 36.63
N PHE A 395 -29.99 16.09 35.91
CA PHE A 395 -30.58 16.00 34.58
C PHE A 395 -29.64 15.39 33.53
N GLY A 396 -28.34 15.72 33.58
CA GLY A 396 -27.32 15.11 32.72
C GLY A 396 -27.18 13.61 32.97
N LYS A 397 -27.16 13.19 34.24
CA LYS A 397 -27.14 11.76 34.62
C LYS A 397 -28.41 11.03 34.15
N LYS A 398 -29.59 11.63 34.34
CA LYS A 398 -30.88 11.06 33.90
C LYS A 398 -30.95 10.93 32.38
N PHE A 399 -30.45 11.91 31.64
CA PHE A 399 -30.35 11.85 30.18
C PHE A 399 -29.43 10.71 29.71
N LEU A 400 -28.25 10.55 30.32
CA LEU A 400 -27.34 9.45 29.99
C LEU A 400 -28.01 8.08 30.21
N LYS A 401 -28.65 7.87 31.37
CA LYS A 401 -29.38 6.62 31.68
C LYS A 401 -30.54 6.36 30.70
N ASN A 402 -31.30 7.39 30.35
CA ASN A 402 -32.43 7.27 29.43
C ASN A 402 -32.01 7.06 27.98
N SER A 403 -30.94 7.71 27.52
CA SER A 403 -30.49 7.60 26.13
C SER A 403 -30.03 6.17 25.80
N GLU A 404 -29.28 5.52 26.70
CA GLU A 404 -28.90 4.11 26.55
C GLU A 404 -30.14 3.20 26.51
N ARG A 405 -31.11 3.41 27.40
CA ARG A 405 -32.37 2.66 27.44
C ARG A 405 -33.15 2.80 26.13
N ILE A 406 -33.30 4.03 25.63
CA ILE A 406 -34.04 4.33 24.40
C ILE A 406 -33.35 3.71 23.17
N ILE A 407 -32.02 3.78 23.08
CA ILE A 407 -31.28 3.16 21.98
C ILE A 407 -31.50 1.65 21.95
N ARG A 408 -31.46 0.97 23.12
CA ARG A 408 -31.73 -0.48 23.21
C ARG A 408 -33.15 -0.82 22.77
N LEU A 409 -34.14 -0.09 23.28
CA LEU A 409 -35.55 -0.29 22.94
C LEU A 409 -35.85 -0.04 21.45
N ASN A 410 -35.36 1.06 20.89
CA ASN A 410 -35.55 1.38 19.47
C ASN A 410 -34.85 0.38 18.56
N THR A 411 -33.68 -0.12 18.96
CA THR A 411 -32.98 -1.19 18.22
C THR A 411 -33.80 -2.48 18.21
N SER A 412 -34.37 -2.86 19.37
CA SER A 412 -35.27 -4.02 19.48
C SER A 412 -36.52 -3.85 18.62
N LYS A 413 -37.23 -2.71 18.75
CA LYS A 413 -38.42 -2.40 17.95
C LYS A 413 -38.12 -2.35 16.44
N ARG A 414 -37.00 -1.76 16.01
CA ARG A 414 -36.61 -1.77 14.58
C ARG A 414 -36.32 -3.17 14.04
N ARG A 415 -35.71 -4.04 14.86
CA ARG A 415 -35.50 -5.45 14.50
C ARG A 415 -36.81 -6.22 14.40
N GLN A 416 -37.81 -5.85 15.19
CA GLN A 416 -39.17 -6.42 15.12
C GLN A 416 -39.98 -5.90 13.92
N LEU A 417 -39.80 -4.63 13.53
CA LEU A 417 -40.58 -3.99 12.45
C LEU A 417 -40.18 -4.42 11.02
N PHE A 418 -38.98 -4.98 10.81
CA PHE A 418 -38.50 -5.37 9.48
C PHE A 418 -37.84 -6.76 9.49
N PRO A 419 -38.64 -7.84 9.34
CA PRO A 419 -38.12 -9.22 9.27
C PRO A 419 -37.32 -9.52 7.99
N GLU A 420 -37.54 -8.77 6.90
CA GLU A 420 -36.91 -9.04 5.59
C GLU A 420 -36.27 -7.82 4.88
N LYS A 421 -35.30 -8.14 4.01
CA LYS A 421 -34.28 -7.23 3.43
C LYS A 421 -34.80 -6.41 2.23
N ARG A 422 -34.80 -5.07 2.35
CA ARG A 422 -35.03 -4.14 1.21
C ARG A 422 -33.85 -4.11 0.23
N LYS A 423 -34.16 -4.05 -1.08
CA LYS A 423 -33.21 -3.89 -2.20
C LYS A 423 -33.01 -2.39 -2.51
N ALA A 424 -31.77 -1.89 -2.40
CA ALA A 424 -31.41 -0.54 -2.83
C ALA A 424 -30.92 -0.52 -4.30
N LYS A 425 -31.38 0.47 -5.09
CA LYS A 425 -30.90 0.75 -6.46
C LYS A 425 -29.52 1.42 -6.42
N LYS A 426 -28.58 0.95 -7.26
CA LYS A 426 -27.22 1.49 -7.43
C LYS A 426 -27.13 2.43 -8.62
N SER A 427 -26.47 3.58 -8.46
CA SER A 427 -25.98 4.41 -9.57
C SER A 427 -24.49 4.12 -9.88
N LYS A 428 -24.13 4.28 -11.15
CA LYS A 428 -22.81 4.00 -11.76
C LYS A 428 -21.90 5.23 -11.70
N THR A 429 -20.57 5.04 -11.83
CA THR A 429 -19.63 6.10 -12.27
C THR A 429 -18.23 5.50 -12.53
N GLU A 430 -17.59 5.96 -13.60
CA GLU A 430 -16.20 5.80 -14.08
C GLU A 430 -15.52 7.20 -13.98
N GLY A 431 -14.21 7.45 -14.01
CA GLY A 431 -12.95 6.68 -14.04
C GLY A 431 -11.85 7.47 -13.25
N GLU A 432 -10.56 7.20 -13.50
CA GLU A 432 -9.39 7.67 -12.71
C GLU A 432 -8.74 8.95 -13.29
N ASP A 433 -8.09 9.78 -12.46
CA ASP A 433 -7.51 11.10 -12.82
C ASP A 433 -5.98 11.12 -12.61
N GLU A 434 -5.26 11.85 -13.48
CA GLU A 434 -3.86 11.64 -13.85
C GLU A 434 -2.81 12.37 -12.98
N ASP A 435 -3.20 13.27 -12.06
CA ASP A 435 -2.27 14.20 -11.40
C ASP A 435 -1.96 13.88 -9.91
N TYR A 436 -1.63 12.63 -9.62
CA TYR A 436 -1.20 12.18 -8.29
C TYR A 436 0.25 12.63 -7.96
N GLY A 437 0.41 13.62 -7.06
CA GLY A 437 1.59 13.72 -6.18
C GLY A 437 2.64 14.80 -6.45
N LEU A 438 2.42 16.04 -6.01
CA LEU A 438 3.49 17.03 -5.80
C LEU A 438 3.70 17.29 -4.30
N ALA A 439 4.95 17.44 -3.85
CA ALA A 439 5.31 17.51 -2.42
C ALA A 439 6.15 18.73 -1.99
N GLU A 440 5.85 19.21 -0.76
CA GLU A 440 6.45 20.34 -0.04
C GLU A 440 7.75 19.96 0.69
N PRO A 441 8.75 20.86 0.88
CA PRO A 441 10.16 20.63 1.30
C PRO A 441 10.47 19.85 2.60
N LEU A 442 11.64 19.17 2.63
CA LEU A 442 12.15 18.38 3.77
C LEU A 442 12.71 19.27 4.87
N ILE A 443 12.45 18.91 6.13
CA ILE A 443 12.85 19.70 7.32
C ILE A 443 13.94 18.99 8.17
N GLU A 444 14.17 17.68 8.00
CA GLU A 444 15.03 16.92 8.92
C GLU A 444 16.13 16.11 8.20
N PHE A 445 17.38 16.52 8.43
CA PHE A 445 18.59 15.76 8.08
C PHE A 445 19.31 15.34 9.37
N PHE A 446 19.78 14.08 9.44
CA PHE A 446 20.74 13.69 10.49
C PHE A 446 22.06 14.47 10.33
N SER A 447 22.76 14.67 11.45
CA SER A 447 24.13 15.19 11.42
C SER A 447 25.08 14.21 10.71
N SER A 448 26.18 14.74 10.14
CA SER A 448 27.15 13.93 9.39
C SER A 448 27.79 12.81 10.22
N GLU A 449 27.98 13.04 11.52
CA GLU A 449 28.64 12.11 12.44
C GLU A 449 27.73 10.93 12.82
N GLU A 450 26.46 11.20 13.14
CA GLU A 450 25.47 10.15 13.41
C GLU A 450 25.24 9.24 12.20
N MET A 451 25.32 9.79 10.99
CA MET A 451 25.14 9.05 9.76
C MET A 451 26.25 8.02 9.56
N GLU A 452 27.51 8.39 9.79
CA GLU A 452 28.65 7.50 9.58
C GLU A 452 28.66 6.34 10.60
N ASN A 453 28.37 6.64 11.86
CA ASN A 453 28.23 5.63 12.91
C ASN A 453 27.14 4.59 12.58
N LYS A 454 26.01 5.02 12.01
CA LYS A 454 24.94 4.11 11.57
C LYS A 454 25.34 3.26 10.36
N LYS A 455 26.10 3.81 9.41
CA LYS A 455 26.61 3.04 8.25
C LYS A 455 27.52 1.90 8.70
N ILE A 456 28.46 2.18 9.60
CA ILE A 456 29.41 1.17 10.11
C ILE A 456 28.66 0.03 10.80
N LYS A 457 27.75 0.36 11.73
CA LYS A 457 26.92 -0.64 12.42
C LYS A 457 26.09 -1.50 11.46
N PHE A 458 25.59 -0.91 10.37
CA PHE A 458 24.83 -1.64 9.36
C PHE A 458 25.69 -2.61 8.55
N LEU A 459 26.90 -2.19 8.16
CA LEU A 459 27.85 -3.06 7.45
C LEU A 459 28.34 -4.22 8.31
N GLU A 460 28.60 -4.00 9.60
CA GLU A 460 28.92 -5.08 10.55
C GLU A 460 27.78 -6.10 10.65
N LYS A 461 26.53 -5.61 10.71
CA LYS A 461 25.35 -6.47 10.75
C LYS A 461 25.21 -7.30 9.47
N LEU A 462 25.48 -6.70 8.30
CA LEU A 462 25.48 -7.39 7.01
C LEU A 462 26.54 -8.52 6.97
N GLY A 463 27.73 -8.27 7.52
CA GLY A 463 28.82 -9.25 7.55
C GLY A 463 28.57 -10.43 8.49
N ARG A 464 27.79 -10.25 9.57
CA ARG A 464 27.42 -11.33 10.52
C ARG A 464 26.22 -12.18 10.05
N ALA A 465 25.65 -11.90 8.87
CA ALA A 465 24.48 -12.61 8.39
C ALA A 465 24.79 -14.05 7.99
N ASP A 466 23.92 -14.99 8.34
CA ASP A 466 24.06 -16.39 7.94
C ASP A 466 23.70 -16.57 6.45
N VAL A 467 24.73 -16.58 5.61
CA VAL A 467 24.60 -16.69 4.14
C VAL A 467 23.94 -17.99 3.72
N LYS A 468 24.19 -19.10 4.42
CA LYS A 468 23.61 -20.41 4.05
C LYS A 468 22.12 -20.45 4.36
N LYS A 469 21.72 -19.88 5.50
CA LYS A 469 20.31 -19.74 5.87
C LYS A 469 19.55 -18.84 4.89
N ILE A 470 20.13 -17.70 4.51
CA ILE A 470 19.52 -16.78 3.54
C ILE A 470 19.31 -17.47 2.19
N GLU A 471 20.30 -18.21 1.68
CA GLU A 471 20.14 -18.97 0.44
C GLU A 471 18.96 -19.94 0.54
N PHE A 472 18.91 -20.73 1.62
CA PHE A 472 17.87 -21.73 1.83
C PHE A 472 16.45 -21.13 1.90
N GLU A 473 16.26 -20.07 2.70
CA GLU A 473 14.95 -19.43 2.90
C GLU A 473 14.47 -18.62 1.67
N THR A 474 15.36 -18.38 0.70
CA THR A 474 15.08 -17.61 -0.50
C THR A 474 15.05 -18.43 -1.79
N ARG A 475 15.09 -19.77 -1.71
CA ARG A 475 15.02 -20.68 -2.87
C ARG A 475 13.77 -20.54 -3.73
N GLU A 476 12.66 -20.13 -3.14
CA GLU A 476 11.43 -19.86 -3.90
C GLU A 476 11.47 -18.51 -4.67
N GLN A 477 12.59 -17.78 -4.59
CA GLN A 477 12.89 -16.53 -5.28
C GLN A 477 11.71 -15.53 -5.28
N SER A 478 11.08 -15.32 -6.45
CA SER A 478 9.98 -14.36 -6.61
C SER A 478 8.71 -14.69 -5.82
N ASN A 479 8.60 -15.89 -5.23
CA ASN A 479 7.52 -16.25 -4.32
C ASN A 479 7.88 -16.07 -2.83
N SER A 480 9.15 -15.76 -2.51
CA SER A 480 9.63 -15.53 -1.14
C SER A 480 9.68 -14.03 -0.82
N GLU A 481 8.98 -13.62 0.24
CA GLU A 481 9.04 -12.23 0.73
C GLU A 481 10.44 -11.87 1.24
N MET A 482 11.14 -12.83 1.85
CA MET A 482 12.51 -12.67 2.32
C MET A 482 13.47 -12.38 1.18
N TRP A 483 13.29 -13.02 0.02
CA TRP A 483 14.09 -12.76 -1.19
C TRP A 483 13.98 -11.30 -1.62
N TYR A 484 12.79 -10.70 -1.57
CA TYR A 484 12.62 -9.28 -1.86
C TYR A 484 13.27 -8.36 -0.83
N ASN A 485 13.21 -8.72 0.45
CA ASN A 485 13.77 -7.91 1.53
C ASN A 485 15.30 -7.87 1.47
N GLU A 486 15.93 -9.03 1.26
CA GLU A 486 17.38 -9.14 1.12
C GLU A 486 17.90 -8.38 -0.12
N ARG A 487 17.17 -8.43 -1.23
CA ARG A 487 17.50 -7.72 -2.48
C ARG A 487 17.33 -6.19 -2.41
N LYS A 488 16.69 -5.67 -1.37
CA LYS A 488 16.58 -4.22 -1.13
C LYS A 488 17.79 -3.67 -0.38
N ILE A 489 18.40 -4.48 0.48
CA ILE A 489 19.57 -4.07 1.28
C ILE A 489 20.91 -4.42 0.59
N ARG A 490 20.87 -5.28 -0.44
CA ARG A 490 22.01 -5.73 -1.23
C ARG A 490 21.88 -5.32 -2.70
N LEU A 491 23.02 -5.11 -3.35
CA LEU A 491 23.10 -4.86 -4.78
C LEU A 491 23.11 -6.20 -5.54
N THR A 492 22.13 -6.39 -6.42
CA THR A 492 21.93 -7.67 -7.12
C THR A 492 22.56 -7.68 -8.52
N ALA A 493 23.10 -8.82 -8.94
CA ALA A 493 23.78 -9.00 -10.23
C ALA A 493 23.04 -8.43 -11.46
N SER A 494 21.71 -8.56 -11.52
CA SER A 494 20.90 -8.04 -12.64
C SER A 494 20.93 -6.51 -12.79
N ARG A 495 21.44 -5.77 -11.80
CA ARG A 495 21.61 -4.31 -11.83
C ARG A 495 23.06 -3.88 -12.03
N PHE A 496 24.04 -4.80 -11.98
CA PHE A 496 25.46 -4.44 -12.06
C PHE A 496 25.81 -3.74 -13.37
N GLY A 497 25.31 -4.26 -14.50
CA GLY A 497 25.56 -3.64 -15.81
C GLY A 497 25.02 -2.20 -15.92
N GLN A 498 23.91 -1.87 -15.25
CA GLN A 498 23.38 -0.51 -15.22
C GLN A 498 24.29 0.44 -14.43
N ILE A 499 24.92 -0.06 -13.36
CA ILE A 499 25.76 0.72 -12.44
C ILE A 499 27.15 0.92 -13.03
N CYS A 500 27.81 -0.15 -13.50
CA CYS A 500 29.15 -0.09 -14.09
C CYS A 500 29.20 0.78 -15.36
N LYS A 501 28.09 0.83 -16.12
CA LYS A 501 28.00 1.66 -17.34
C LYS A 501 27.47 3.07 -17.10
N MET A 502 27.18 3.44 -15.85
CA MET A 502 26.65 4.76 -15.52
C MET A 502 27.73 5.81 -15.77
N ARG A 503 27.39 6.88 -16.51
CA ARG A 503 28.36 7.97 -16.76
C ARG A 503 28.65 8.70 -15.45
N PRO A 504 29.88 9.23 -15.24
CA PRO A 504 30.25 9.89 -13.98
C PRO A 504 29.39 11.10 -13.55
N ASN A 505 28.60 11.66 -14.47
CA ASN A 505 27.70 12.80 -14.23
C ASN A 505 26.21 12.40 -14.18
N THR A 506 25.89 11.13 -14.42
CA THR A 506 24.50 10.65 -14.41
C THR A 506 24.01 10.56 -12.97
N SER A 507 22.86 11.16 -12.68
CA SER A 507 22.26 11.13 -11.35
C SER A 507 21.96 9.69 -10.91
N CYS A 508 22.47 9.32 -9.71
CA CYS A 508 22.19 8.02 -9.11
C CYS A 508 20.75 7.90 -8.58
N LYS A 509 20.01 9.01 -8.44
CA LYS A 509 18.71 9.08 -7.75
C LYS A 509 17.69 8.11 -8.34
N ASN A 510 17.60 8.04 -9.67
CA ASN A 510 16.66 7.13 -10.34
C ASN A 510 17.01 5.66 -10.11
N VAL A 511 18.31 5.32 -10.09
CA VAL A 511 18.77 3.94 -9.88
C VAL A 511 18.50 3.52 -8.43
N VAL A 512 18.86 4.37 -7.46
CA VAL A 512 18.59 4.15 -6.03
C VAL A 512 17.08 4.03 -5.77
N HIS A 513 16.27 4.92 -6.36
CA HIS A 513 14.81 4.83 -6.28
C HIS A 513 14.29 3.48 -6.76
N ASN A 514 14.79 3.02 -7.92
CA ASN A 514 14.34 1.77 -8.52
C ASN A 514 14.78 0.52 -7.75
N ILE A 515 15.87 0.61 -6.96
CA ILE A 515 16.33 -0.48 -6.10
C ILE A 515 15.50 -0.53 -4.80
N LEU A 516 15.23 0.62 -4.18
CA LEU A 516 14.64 0.66 -2.82
C LEU A 516 13.11 0.77 -2.79
N TYR A 517 12.52 1.50 -3.74
CA TYR A 517 11.13 1.97 -3.65
C TYR A 517 10.24 1.53 -4.81
N ALA A 518 10.80 1.31 -6.00
CA ALA A 518 10.00 0.81 -7.12
C ALA A 518 9.42 -0.57 -6.78
N SER A 519 8.09 -0.70 -6.85
CA SER A 519 7.44 -1.98 -6.77
C SER A 519 7.72 -2.77 -8.06
N ASP A 520 8.17 -4.02 -7.93
CA ASP A 520 8.30 -4.98 -9.05
C ASP A 520 6.93 -5.37 -9.68
N SER A 521 5.88 -4.61 -9.40
CA SER A 521 4.49 -4.83 -9.83
C SER A 521 4.22 -4.47 -11.30
N LEU A 522 5.23 -4.05 -12.07
CA LEU A 522 5.11 -3.89 -13.51
C LEU A 522 5.28 -5.26 -14.19
N GLN A 523 4.21 -6.07 -14.14
CA GLN A 523 4.11 -7.30 -14.94
C GLN A 523 4.01 -6.94 -16.42
N THR A 524 5.16 -6.73 -17.06
CA THR A 524 5.20 -6.60 -18.52
C THR A 524 4.99 -7.97 -19.17
N LYS A 525 4.42 -7.99 -20.38
CA LYS A 525 4.22 -9.24 -21.15
C LYS A 525 5.50 -10.06 -21.26
N SER A 526 6.66 -9.40 -21.39
CA SER A 526 7.97 -10.06 -21.49
C SER A 526 8.40 -10.76 -20.19
N VAL A 527 8.16 -10.15 -19.02
CA VAL A 527 8.51 -10.76 -17.73
C VAL A 527 7.60 -11.95 -17.44
N GLN A 528 6.30 -11.83 -17.73
CA GLN A 528 5.36 -12.94 -17.57
C GLN A 528 5.74 -14.12 -18.49
N TYR A 529 5.97 -13.84 -19.77
CA TYR A 529 6.40 -14.85 -20.74
C TYR A 529 7.71 -15.54 -20.30
N GLY A 530 8.67 -14.76 -19.77
CA GLY A 530 9.91 -15.30 -19.22
C GLY A 530 9.66 -16.35 -18.14
N ARG A 531 8.84 -16.03 -17.14
CA ARG A 531 8.51 -16.93 -16.02
C ARG A 531 7.81 -18.21 -16.47
N GLU A 532 6.90 -18.10 -17.45
CA GLU A 532 6.17 -19.25 -17.99
C GLU A 532 7.10 -20.21 -18.76
N MET A 533 8.08 -19.66 -19.49
CA MET A 533 8.96 -20.43 -20.37
C MET A 533 10.25 -20.92 -19.68
N GLU A 534 10.65 -20.33 -18.55
CA GLU A 534 11.90 -20.66 -17.86
C GLU A 534 12.00 -22.14 -17.48
N THR A 535 10.91 -22.74 -16.99
CA THR A 535 10.88 -24.18 -16.63
C THR A 535 11.06 -25.07 -17.86
N LEU A 536 10.49 -24.68 -19.01
CA LEU A 536 10.65 -25.42 -20.27
C LEU A 536 12.08 -25.29 -20.82
N ALA A 537 12.65 -24.08 -20.75
CA ALA A 537 14.02 -23.79 -21.14
C ALA A 537 15.02 -24.61 -20.33
N ARG A 538 14.84 -24.68 -19.00
CA ARG A 538 15.68 -25.46 -18.09
C ARG A 538 15.64 -26.95 -18.45
N LYS A 539 14.45 -27.53 -18.60
CA LYS A 539 14.29 -28.95 -19.01
C LYS A 539 14.93 -29.24 -20.36
N LYS A 540 14.78 -28.34 -21.33
CA LYS A 540 15.38 -28.52 -22.66
C LYS A 540 16.91 -28.46 -22.60
N PHE A 541 17.46 -27.57 -21.77
CA PHE A 541 18.89 -27.51 -21.52
C PHE A 541 19.43 -28.78 -20.85
N GLU A 542 18.75 -29.30 -19.81
CA GLU A 542 19.13 -30.56 -19.13
C GLU A 542 19.17 -31.74 -20.12
N GLN A 543 18.18 -31.83 -21.02
CA GLN A 543 18.16 -32.86 -22.06
C GLN A 543 19.34 -32.77 -23.04
N LEU A 544 19.75 -31.56 -23.42
CA LEU A 544 20.82 -31.34 -24.40
C LEU A 544 22.22 -31.47 -23.79
N SER A 545 22.41 -30.92 -22.59
CA SER A 545 23.69 -30.93 -21.89
C SER A 545 23.97 -32.25 -21.16
N LYS A 546 22.92 -33.03 -20.86
CA LYS A 546 22.95 -34.20 -19.96
C LYS A 546 23.40 -33.86 -18.53
N GLU A 547 23.40 -32.57 -18.19
CA GLU A 547 23.74 -32.06 -16.86
C GLU A 547 22.46 -31.79 -16.06
N LYS A 548 22.51 -32.02 -14.75
CA LYS A 548 21.39 -31.74 -13.86
C LYS A 548 21.49 -30.32 -13.29
N VAL A 549 20.38 -29.58 -13.34
CA VAL A 549 20.31 -28.20 -12.86
C VAL A 549 19.59 -28.15 -11.51
N TYR A 550 20.22 -27.53 -10.51
CA TYR A 550 19.67 -27.33 -9.18
C TYR A 550 19.17 -25.89 -9.01
N GLU A 551 17.98 -25.75 -8.44
CA GLU A 551 17.44 -24.46 -8.02
C GLU A 551 18.20 -23.91 -6.81
N ASN A 552 18.23 -22.58 -6.69
CA ASN A 552 18.98 -21.87 -5.65
C ASN A 552 18.27 -20.55 -5.29
N GLY A 553 18.57 -20.06 -4.09
CA GLY A 553 18.04 -18.79 -3.60
C GLY A 553 18.90 -17.58 -3.96
N LEU A 554 18.98 -16.63 -3.04
CA LEU A 554 19.88 -15.49 -3.12
C LEU A 554 21.23 -15.87 -2.52
N ILE A 555 22.27 -15.85 -3.35
CA ILE A 555 23.65 -16.14 -2.96
C ILE A 555 24.34 -14.80 -2.70
N ILE A 556 24.87 -14.64 -1.48
CA ILE A 556 25.60 -13.44 -1.06
C ILE A 556 27.08 -13.62 -1.42
N ASP A 557 27.69 -12.55 -1.91
CA ASP A 557 29.12 -12.57 -2.21
C ASP A 557 29.96 -12.69 -0.92
N PRO A 558 30.92 -13.63 -0.86
CA PRO A 558 31.69 -13.88 0.35
C PRO A 558 32.72 -12.78 0.66
N GLU A 559 33.13 -12.00 -0.33
CA GLU A 559 34.11 -10.92 -0.20
C GLU A 559 33.42 -9.58 0.07
N PHE A 560 32.27 -9.35 -0.57
CA PHE A 560 31.46 -8.15 -0.43
C PHE A 560 30.03 -8.49 0.02
N PRO A 561 29.73 -8.53 1.34
CA PRO A 561 28.42 -8.95 1.86
C PRO A 561 27.21 -8.13 1.37
N PHE A 562 27.46 -6.95 0.81
CA PHE A 562 26.46 -6.09 0.18
C PHE A 562 26.17 -6.41 -1.29
N LEU A 563 26.90 -7.34 -1.92
CA LEU A 563 26.63 -7.86 -3.26
C LEU A 563 25.92 -9.21 -3.17
N ALA A 564 25.01 -9.47 -4.11
CA ALA A 564 24.31 -10.74 -4.19
C ALA A 564 23.90 -11.12 -5.62
N ALA A 565 23.63 -12.41 -5.83
CA ALA A 565 23.21 -12.97 -7.09
C ALA A 565 22.11 -14.02 -6.90
N SER A 566 21.19 -14.13 -7.86
CA SER A 566 20.24 -15.24 -7.96
C SER A 566 20.33 -15.79 -9.38
N PRO A 567 21.22 -16.76 -9.65
CA PRO A 567 21.28 -17.45 -10.94
C PRO A 567 20.04 -18.32 -11.17
N ASP A 568 19.67 -18.53 -12.44
CA ASP A 568 18.49 -19.32 -12.83
C ASP A 568 18.68 -20.84 -12.58
N GLY A 569 19.92 -21.26 -12.32
CA GLY A 569 20.27 -22.60 -11.87
C GLY A 569 21.76 -22.79 -11.58
N LEU A 570 22.08 -23.80 -10.78
CA LEU A 570 23.45 -24.25 -10.50
C LEU A 570 23.66 -25.64 -11.08
N ILE A 571 24.81 -25.88 -11.71
CA ILE A 571 25.17 -27.17 -12.31
C ILE A 571 26.45 -27.65 -11.62
N GLY A 572 26.35 -28.77 -10.89
CA GLY A 572 27.43 -29.30 -10.05
C GLY A 572 27.99 -28.24 -9.10
N GLU A 573 29.31 -28.26 -8.90
CA GLU A 573 30.03 -27.28 -8.06
C GLU A 573 30.69 -26.14 -8.85
N HIS A 574 30.78 -26.26 -10.18
CA HIS A 574 31.64 -25.38 -10.97
C HIS A 574 30.90 -24.44 -11.94
N TYR A 575 29.64 -24.73 -12.28
CA TYR A 575 28.95 -24.04 -13.38
C TYR A 575 27.62 -23.44 -12.95
N LEU A 576 27.19 -22.40 -13.65
CA LEU A 576 25.89 -21.77 -13.43
C LEU A 576 25.11 -21.65 -14.73
N LEU A 577 23.80 -21.45 -14.61
CA LEU A 577 22.86 -21.35 -15.72
C LEU A 577 22.14 -20.00 -15.64
N GLU A 578 22.13 -19.28 -16.75
CA GLU A 578 21.37 -18.04 -16.92
C GLU A 578 20.49 -18.18 -18.18
N ILE A 579 19.18 -18.13 -18.00
CA ILE A 579 18.16 -18.34 -19.02
C ILE A 579 17.56 -16.99 -19.41
N LYS A 580 17.36 -16.80 -20.72
CA LYS A 580 16.60 -15.68 -21.28
C LYS A 580 15.57 -16.20 -22.28
N CYS A 581 14.31 -15.87 -22.03
CA CYS A 581 13.20 -16.18 -22.93
C CYS A 581 12.63 -14.89 -23.54
N PRO A 582 13.20 -14.40 -24.66
CA PRO A 582 12.83 -13.12 -25.26
C PRO A 582 11.45 -13.18 -25.93
N TYR A 583 10.48 -12.41 -25.42
CA TYR A 583 9.14 -12.30 -26.02
C TYR A 583 9.16 -11.73 -27.45
N SER A 584 10.13 -10.86 -27.77
CA SER A 584 10.29 -10.27 -29.10
C SER A 584 10.68 -11.30 -30.17
N ALA A 585 11.42 -12.34 -29.80
CA ALA A 585 11.90 -13.37 -30.72
C ALA A 585 11.08 -14.67 -30.65
N ARG A 586 9.93 -14.68 -29.95
CA ARG A 586 9.11 -15.90 -29.76
C ARG A 586 8.67 -16.55 -31.07
N ASP A 587 8.47 -15.74 -32.11
CA ASP A 587 7.97 -16.16 -33.41
C ASP A 587 9.10 -16.39 -34.44
N SER A 588 10.36 -16.07 -34.10
CA SER A 588 11.49 -16.23 -35.04
C SER A 588 11.84 -17.70 -35.25
N ASN A 589 12.25 -18.07 -36.48
CA ASN A 589 12.52 -19.46 -36.81
C ASN A 589 13.90 -19.89 -36.34
N ASP A 590 14.88 -18.99 -36.38
CA ASP A 590 16.22 -19.26 -35.88
C ASP A 590 16.80 -18.09 -35.05
N ALA A 591 17.96 -18.35 -34.44
CA ALA A 591 18.67 -17.40 -33.58
C ALA A 591 19.41 -16.29 -34.36
N ILE A 592 19.85 -16.57 -35.59
CA ILE A 592 20.63 -15.66 -36.44
C ILE A 592 19.68 -14.62 -37.06
N GLU A 593 18.56 -15.06 -37.60
CA GLU A 593 17.41 -14.27 -38.03
C GLU A 593 16.96 -13.33 -36.90
N ALA A 594 16.84 -13.83 -35.67
CA ALA A 594 16.45 -13.01 -34.53
C ALA A 594 17.46 -11.88 -34.22
N VAL A 595 18.76 -12.11 -34.40
CA VAL A 595 19.79 -11.07 -34.24
C VAL A 595 19.76 -10.09 -35.42
N ASN A 596 19.69 -10.58 -36.65
CA ASN A 596 19.69 -9.77 -37.88
C ASN A 596 18.46 -8.87 -37.97
N SER A 597 17.29 -9.39 -37.57
CA SER A 597 16.03 -8.65 -37.46
C SER A 597 15.97 -7.73 -36.24
N LYS A 598 17.09 -7.54 -35.52
CA LYS A 598 17.22 -6.68 -34.32
C LYS A 598 16.28 -7.04 -33.17
N LEU A 599 15.80 -8.28 -33.11
CA LEU A 599 14.98 -8.80 -32.01
C LEU A 599 15.84 -9.15 -30.77
N LEU A 600 17.12 -9.46 -30.98
CA LEU A 600 18.13 -9.78 -29.96
C LEU A 600 19.33 -8.82 -30.00
N GLN A 601 19.09 -7.54 -29.70
CA GLN A 601 20.12 -6.48 -29.82
C GLN A 601 21.36 -6.68 -28.92
N TYR A 602 21.25 -7.55 -27.92
CA TYR A 602 22.31 -7.90 -26.98
C TYR A 602 23.28 -8.97 -27.48
N CYS A 603 22.94 -9.65 -28.57
CA CYS A 603 23.80 -10.66 -29.20
C CYS A 603 24.41 -10.14 -30.51
N LYS A 604 25.52 -10.74 -30.92
CA LYS A 604 26.14 -10.57 -32.24
C LYS A 604 26.37 -11.94 -32.87
N VAL A 605 26.24 -12.02 -34.20
CA VAL A 605 26.56 -13.25 -34.94
C VAL A 605 28.08 -13.39 -34.99
N ALA A 606 28.59 -14.56 -34.64
CA ALA A 606 30.00 -14.90 -34.71
C ALA A 606 30.16 -16.30 -35.32
N GLY A 607 30.33 -16.34 -36.65
CA GLY A 607 30.27 -17.59 -37.42
C GLY A 607 28.86 -18.17 -37.43
N GLN A 608 28.72 -19.47 -37.16
CA GLN A 608 27.43 -20.19 -37.11
C GLN A 608 26.70 -20.08 -35.76
N LYS A 609 27.22 -19.31 -34.79
CA LYS A 609 26.63 -19.16 -33.45
C LYS A 609 26.41 -17.69 -33.11
N ILE A 610 25.48 -17.42 -32.21
CA ILE A 610 25.31 -16.10 -31.62
C ILE A 610 26.12 -15.99 -30.33
N LYS A 611 26.75 -14.84 -30.11
CA LYS A 611 27.52 -14.52 -28.91
C LYS A 611 26.99 -13.27 -28.22
N LEU A 612 27.01 -13.26 -26.90
CA LEU A 612 26.64 -12.11 -26.08
C LEU A 612 27.67 -11.01 -26.24
N LYS A 613 27.20 -9.78 -26.44
CA LYS A 613 28.08 -8.63 -26.51
C LYS A 613 28.68 -8.35 -25.12
N LYS A 614 30.01 -8.31 -25.01
CA LYS A 614 30.72 -8.07 -23.73
C LYS A 614 30.38 -6.72 -23.08
N ASP A 615 29.96 -5.74 -23.87
CA ASP A 615 29.52 -4.44 -23.38
C ASP A 615 28.05 -4.43 -22.93
N HIS A 616 27.28 -5.51 -23.16
CA HIS A 616 25.86 -5.56 -22.79
C HIS A 616 25.66 -5.86 -21.29
N VAL A 617 24.56 -5.35 -20.71
CA VAL A 617 24.27 -5.47 -19.26
C VAL A 617 24.19 -6.91 -18.75
N TYR A 618 23.77 -7.85 -19.60
CA TYR A 618 23.73 -9.29 -19.24
C TYR A 618 25.13 -9.87 -19.04
N TYR A 619 26.16 -9.37 -19.71
CA TYR A 619 27.52 -9.84 -19.51
C TYR A 619 28.02 -9.47 -18.10
N TYR A 620 27.75 -8.24 -17.67
CA TYR A 620 28.02 -7.79 -16.30
C TYR A 620 27.21 -8.57 -15.26
N GLN A 621 25.96 -8.91 -15.56
CA GLN A 621 25.16 -9.76 -14.68
C GLN A 621 25.81 -11.14 -14.48
N ILE A 622 26.23 -11.79 -15.58
CA ILE A 622 26.86 -13.11 -15.54
C ILE A 622 28.21 -13.06 -14.80
N MET A 623 29.03 -12.02 -15.05
CA MET A 623 30.28 -11.84 -14.30
C MET A 623 30.04 -11.67 -12.80
N GLY A 624 28.99 -10.92 -12.42
CA GLY A 624 28.58 -10.79 -11.02
C GLY A 624 28.10 -12.10 -10.40
N GLN A 625 27.33 -12.90 -11.15
CA GLN A 625 26.91 -14.23 -10.70
C GLN A 625 28.11 -15.16 -10.52
N LEU A 626 29.06 -15.17 -11.46
CA LEU A 626 30.27 -16.00 -11.39
C LEU A 626 31.15 -15.61 -10.20
N HIS A 627 31.32 -14.31 -9.95
CA HIS A 627 32.11 -13.82 -8.82
C HIS A 627 31.45 -14.15 -7.47
N ALA A 628 30.15 -13.89 -7.32
CA ALA A 628 29.42 -14.17 -6.07
C ALA A 628 29.36 -15.67 -5.73
N THR A 629 29.28 -16.52 -6.75
CA THR A 629 29.21 -17.98 -6.57
C THR A 629 30.58 -18.67 -6.56
N LYS A 630 31.67 -17.94 -6.86
CA LYS A 630 33.03 -18.46 -7.06
C LYS A 630 33.07 -19.65 -8.05
N ARG A 631 32.30 -19.54 -9.13
CA ARG A 631 32.17 -20.56 -10.19
C ARG A 631 32.96 -20.20 -11.44
N LYS A 632 33.33 -21.21 -12.24
CA LYS A 632 34.26 -21.07 -13.36
C LYS A 632 33.59 -20.56 -14.64
N LYS A 633 32.40 -21.05 -14.97
CA LYS A 633 31.67 -20.67 -16.19
C LYS A 633 30.15 -20.67 -16.02
N CYS A 634 29.50 -19.91 -16.89
CA CYS A 634 28.06 -19.78 -17.04
C CYS A 634 27.63 -20.33 -18.40
N PHE A 635 26.60 -21.16 -18.42
CA PHE A 635 25.84 -21.47 -19.62
C PHE A 635 24.77 -20.39 -19.81
N PHE A 636 24.98 -19.52 -20.78
CA PHE A 636 24.01 -18.51 -21.18
C PHE A 636 23.06 -19.11 -22.22
N VAL A 637 21.80 -19.30 -21.83
CA VAL A 637 20.78 -19.98 -22.63
C VAL A 637 19.74 -18.98 -23.11
N ILE A 638 19.53 -18.93 -24.42
CA ILE A 638 18.42 -18.20 -25.03
C ILE A 638 17.43 -19.22 -25.58
N TYR A 639 16.18 -19.15 -25.12
CA TYR A 639 15.16 -20.13 -25.45
C TYR A 639 13.90 -19.48 -26.05
N THR A 640 13.43 -20.07 -27.15
CA THR A 640 12.10 -19.85 -27.73
C THR A 640 11.42 -21.20 -27.92
N ALA A 641 10.11 -21.23 -28.22
CA ALA A 641 9.42 -22.49 -28.50
C ALA A 641 9.99 -23.22 -29.74
N LYS A 642 10.66 -22.50 -30.64
CA LYS A 642 11.17 -23.00 -31.92
C LYS A 642 12.64 -23.41 -31.87
N TRP A 643 13.47 -22.73 -31.08
CA TRP A 643 14.92 -22.94 -31.07
C TRP A 643 15.55 -22.63 -29.71
N ILE A 644 16.78 -23.12 -29.50
CA ILE A 644 17.59 -22.87 -28.31
C ILE A 644 19.03 -22.56 -28.71
N SER A 645 19.63 -21.56 -28.07
CA SER A 645 21.04 -21.20 -28.24
C SER A 645 21.75 -21.22 -26.90
N ILE A 646 22.94 -21.81 -26.86
CA ILE A 646 23.75 -21.97 -25.65
C ILE A 646 25.14 -21.41 -25.92
N GLU A 647 25.57 -20.46 -25.08
CA GLU A 647 26.91 -19.90 -25.09
C GLU A 647 27.59 -20.16 -23.75
N GLU A 648 28.86 -20.57 -23.78
CA GLU A 648 29.68 -20.71 -22.58
C GLU A 648 30.46 -19.43 -22.31
N ILE A 649 30.26 -18.85 -21.12
CA ILE A 649 30.93 -17.63 -20.69
C ILE A 649 31.76 -17.95 -19.46
N TYR A 650 33.08 -17.80 -19.57
CA TYR A 650 34.03 -18.02 -18.49
C TYR A 650 34.20 -16.76 -17.65
N PHE A 651 34.53 -16.93 -16.37
CA PHE A 651 34.81 -15.81 -15.49
C PHE A 651 36.07 -15.07 -15.96
N ASP A 652 35.97 -13.74 -16.06
CA ASP A 652 37.03 -12.85 -16.54
C ASP A 652 37.45 -11.93 -15.40
N GLN A 653 38.51 -12.34 -14.68
CA GLN A 653 39.04 -11.61 -13.51
C GLN A 653 39.49 -10.20 -13.90
N SER A 654 40.17 -10.06 -15.04
CA SER A 654 40.62 -8.75 -15.53
C SER A 654 39.46 -7.80 -15.79
N PHE A 655 38.35 -8.32 -16.36
CA PHE A 655 37.14 -7.53 -16.56
C PHE A 655 36.48 -7.13 -15.23
N TRP A 656 36.44 -8.03 -14.24
CA TRP A 656 35.89 -7.75 -12.91
C TRP A 656 36.66 -6.63 -12.22
N ASP A 657 37.99 -6.75 -12.14
CA ASP A 657 38.84 -5.79 -11.42
C ASP A 657 38.84 -4.42 -12.11
N SER A 658 38.94 -4.40 -13.44
CA SER A 658 39.03 -3.14 -14.19
C SER A 658 37.71 -2.40 -14.37
N LYS A 659 36.55 -3.09 -14.42
CA LYS A 659 35.27 -2.47 -14.80
C LYS A 659 34.13 -2.63 -13.80
N MET A 660 34.23 -3.56 -12.86
CA MET A 660 33.10 -3.89 -11.97
C MET A 660 33.35 -3.57 -10.51
N SER A 661 34.49 -3.97 -9.95
CA SER A 661 34.74 -3.89 -8.51
C SER A 661 34.60 -2.47 -7.96
N GLU A 662 35.42 -1.51 -8.41
CA GLU A 662 35.40 -0.14 -7.90
C GLU A 662 34.06 0.60 -8.13
N PRO A 663 33.43 0.55 -9.32
CA PRO A 663 32.13 1.20 -9.55
C PRO A 663 31.01 0.67 -8.64
N LEU A 664 30.95 -0.64 -8.40
CA LEU A 664 29.91 -1.26 -7.56
C LEU A 664 30.08 -0.86 -6.09
N GLN A 665 31.32 -0.92 -5.58
CA GLN A 665 31.63 -0.51 -4.21
C GLN A 665 31.32 0.97 -3.99
N THR A 666 31.77 1.83 -4.91
CA THR A 666 31.55 3.28 -4.85
C THR A 666 30.06 3.62 -4.86
N PHE A 667 29.28 2.97 -5.75
CA PHE A 667 27.85 3.19 -5.82
C PHE A 667 27.14 2.74 -4.54
N TYR A 668 27.49 1.57 -4.00
CA TYR A 668 26.87 1.07 -2.77
C TYR A 668 27.13 2.03 -1.61
N MET A 669 28.41 2.37 -1.35
CA MET A 669 28.81 3.16 -0.18
C MET A 669 28.36 4.62 -0.25
N LYS A 670 28.42 5.24 -1.44
CA LYS A 670 28.16 6.69 -1.59
C LYS A 670 26.73 7.03 -2.04
N SER A 671 26.01 6.09 -2.65
CA SER A 671 24.67 6.36 -3.20
C SER A 671 23.57 5.55 -2.52
N LEU A 672 23.74 4.23 -2.40
CA LEU A 672 22.67 3.34 -1.93
C LEU A 672 22.59 3.31 -0.40
N LEU A 673 23.72 3.10 0.29
CA LEU A 673 23.80 2.98 1.74
C LEU A 673 23.29 4.23 2.48
N PRO A 674 23.57 5.48 2.07
CA PRO A 674 23.02 6.67 2.74
C PRO A 674 21.48 6.74 2.70
N GLU A 675 20.86 6.25 1.62
CA GLU A 675 19.40 6.21 1.48
C GLU A 675 18.79 5.03 2.27
N ILE A 676 19.53 3.95 2.48
CA ILE A 676 19.14 2.85 3.38
C ILE A 676 19.19 3.30 4.86
N ILE A 677 20.19 4.10 5.24
CA ILE A 677 20.35 4.54 6.63
C ILE A 677 19.36 5.67 6.99
N ASP A 678 19.18 6.63 6.09
CA ASP A 678 18.22 7.74 6.29
C ASP A 678 17.42 8.01 5.02
N PRO A 679 16.31 7.28 4.84
CA PRO A 679 15.45 7.42 3.67
C PRO A 679 14.90 8.83 3.49
N GLN A 680 15.29 9.51 2.41
CA GLN A 680 14.80 10.87 2.10
C GLN A 680 13.57 10.84 1.19
N PHE A 681 13.56 9.93 0.22
CA PHE A 681 12.43 9.78 -0.70
C PHE A 681 11.09 9.54 0.03
N PRO A 682 10.99 8.62 1.01
CA PRO A 682 9.85 8.40 1.89
C PRO A 682 9.14 9.61 2.49
N LYS A 683 9.90 10.65 2.77
CA LYS A 683 9.42 11.81 3.51
C LYS A 683 8.53 12.69 2.62
N ARG A 684 8.86 12.80 1.32
CA ARG A 684 8.11 13.63 0.34
C ARG A 684 7.62 12.93 -0.90
N MET A 685 8.06 11.70 -1.17
CA MET A 685 7.77 10.97 -2.41
C MET A 685 8.36 11.66 -3.66
N LEU A 686 9.45 12.43 -3.52
CA LEU A 686 10.13 13.10 -4.63
C LEU A 686 11.48 12.46 -4.90
N LYS A 687 11.69 12.00 -6.14
CA LYS A 687 12.98 11.43 -6.58
C LYS A 687 14.15 12.41 -6.46
N SER A 688 13.88 13.71 -6.47
CA SER A 688 14.89 14.77 -6.29
C SER A 688 15.59 14.71 -4.93
N ASP A 689 14.98 14.08 -3.94
CA ASP A 689 15.40 14.15 -2.54
C ASP A 689 16.41 13.09 -2.14
N ILE A 690 16.47 12.02 -2.94
CA ILE A 690 17.48 10.99 -2.79
C ILE A 690 18.85 11.66 -2.86
N ARG A 691 19.71 11.34 -1.90
CA ARG A 691 21.03 11.96 -1.80
C ARG A 691 21.86 11.66 -3.04
N GLU A 692 22.44 12.72 -3.61
CA GLU A 692 23.45 12.58 -4.64
C GLU A 692 24.84 12.57 -4.00
N PRO A 693 25.76 11.70 -4.46
CA PRO A 693 27.16 11.72 -4.06
C PRO A 693 27.82 13.06 -4.38
N ASP A 694 28.71 13.53 -3.52
CA ASP A 694 29.32 14.87 -3.68
C ASP A 694 30.18 15.01 -4.94
N HIS A 695 30.79 13.92 -5.42
CA HIS A 695 31.53 13.92 -6.67
C HIS A 695 30.64 14.21 -7.89
N ILE A 696 29.37 13.81 -7.86
CA ILE A 696 28.38 14.09 -8.92
C ILE A 696 27.90 15.53 -8.81
N LYS A 697 27.62 16.03 -7.60
CA LYS A 697 27.25 17.43 -7.35
C LYS A 697 28.32 18.39 -7.87
N LYS A 698 29.58 18.19 -7.49
CA LYS A 698 30.72 19.02 -7.91
C LYS A 698 30.89 19.07 -9.44
N LYS A 699 30.76 17.93 -10.12
CA LYS A 699 30.87 17.86 -11.60
C LYS A 699 29.66 18.51 -12.30
N ASN A 700 28.46 18.37 -11.76
CA ASN A 700 27.27 19.01 -12.31
C ASN A 700 27.29 20.54 -12.12
N ASP A 701 27.82 21.03 -11.00
CA ASP A 701 28.02 22.46 -10.77
C ASP A 701 29.10 23.04 -11.68
N TYR A 702 30.20 22.32 -11.90
CA TYR A 702 31.21 22.71 -12.90
C TYR A 702 30.61 22.79 -14.31
N LYS A 703 29.82 21.79 -14.72
CA LYS A 703 29.13 21.79 -16.03
C LYS A 703 28.13 22.95 -16.15
N LYS A 704 27.37 23.26 -15.10
CA LYS A 704 26.47 24.43 -15.08
C LYS A 704 27.22 25.74 -15.19
N LYS A 705 28.36 25.88 -14.50
CA LYS A 705 29.25 27.05 -14.62
C LYS A 705 29.81 27.18 -16.04
N LEU A 706 30.23 26.08 -16.66
CA LEU A 706 30.76 26.05 -18.02
C LEU A 706 29.69 26.44 -19.07
N ILE A 707 28.47 25.91 -18.95
CA ILE A 707 27.33 26.27 -19.83
C ILE A 707 26.94 27.73 -19.65
N LYS A 708 26.97 28.24 -18.41
CA LYS A 708 26.70 29.66 -18.15
C LYS A 708 27.79 30.55 -18.76
N TYR A 709 29.06 30.13 -18.74
CA TYR A 709 30.16 30.84 -19.39
C TYR A 709 30.05 30.83 -20.92
N LEU A 710 29.69 29.69 -21.52
CA LEU A 710 29.51 29.52 -22.97
C LEU A 710 28.25 30.21 -23.53
N ASN A 711 27.28 30.55 -22.69
CA ASN A 711 26.10 31.34 -23.07
C ASN A 711 26.30 32.85 -22.86
N ILE A 712 27.45 33.28 -22.34
CA ILE A 712 27.85 34.69 -22.14
C ILE A 712 28.86 35.13 -23.21
N ILE A 713 29.49 34.16 -23.89
CA ILE A 713 30.26 34.34 -25.15
C ILE A 713 29.28 34.14 -26.29
#